data_AF-G0SEU7-F1
#
_entry.id   AF-G0SEU7-F1
#
_cell.length_a   1.000
_cell.length_b   1.000
_cell.length_c   1.000
_cell.angle_alpha   90.00
_cell.angle_beta   90.00
_cell.angle_gamma   90.00
#
_symmetry.space_group_name_H-M   'P 1'
#
loop_
_entity.id
_entity.type
_entity.pdbx_description
1 polymer ?
#
loop_
_entity_poly.entity_id
_entity_poly.type
_entity_poly.pdbx_seq_one_letter_code
_entity_poly.pdbx_strand_id
1 'polypeptide(L)'
;MPLNARDLETYRRDEHLGHKLLTPEERARLLKPYLPSPRRSRASSRARDAEVKGRLGVRRFLRRQFHLFVYTLIHAFFSLYMRLRHAYHAVANRMYSIVYHHHRTPELIRRDVQGLRRLPRHLSVILTLEDERRSGAGLEKLINEAADVAAWCASAGIPQLSIYEKTGILKGYLQETHHAINKQLLAYFGPVNCPSLTVGAPHTPSIETPSLSRGLEHDQTPSDSDTEVSVDAGIRPTGSSKHLSVLLISAEDGRDSVVDLTKTLAEMAQRKKLRPADITLELVDAELSESIMGEPDLLVLFGPHIELEGYPPWQIRLTEIFHVQDNHGVGYHVFIRALQRRIRSQANINNRTLAMTTSQSTSHAATTNPSSTSPIDDIMSSLFRPPIVRTGTAALNRALFTKKIPLAAAAVHDARLIAAYRKRLHASKELLDLDRVSPIAKHPDPVLADQGKKCFLLEPNVRPEKPETWGPVVREGVQKEELGVVNYELVLGYEYWSYRDIMLSILPEELHGDIPAGFNVAGHVAHLNLREAYLPYKYLVAEVLLDKNPQIRTVINKVDNVGRESEFRTFAYEVLAGPDDLNVSVAEHGCTFEFDYSKVYWNSKLETEHRRIVGLFKPGEVVCDVMAGIGPFAVPAGKKGVFVWANDKNPESYRFMQVAIKRNKVAPFVRPFCEDGRTFIRRAAADILAASQRGEHAVVPIKTPKDKQQPPQDDTSESKSRSPSPKRKPRPTTQRIPLPPTISHFVMNLPASAISFLSAYRGVYHAHESLFTSHEGPHKLPLIHVHCFAVKPSAVGDDESIPRQDILNRIQESLRYPVYLAEANEDANKKWAEDVEVMEKVLDGEKARTGKEGAVLVHYVRDVAPAKSMYCASFRLPAEVAFAEPGELKEVRVDGPGDDEED
;
A
#
# COMPACT_ATOMS: atom_id res chain seq x y z
N MET A 1 -39.53 4.85 15.29
CA MET A 1 -40.68 5.76 15.31
C MET A 1 -40.14 7.18 15.41
N PRO A 2 -40.70 8.17 14.69
CA PRO A 2 -40.35 9.58 14.92
C PRO A 2 -40.73 9.98 16.36
N LEU A 3 -39.90 10.81 17.00
CA LEU A 3 -40.13 11.31 18.34
C LEU A 3 -41.43 12.14 18.39
N ASN A 4 -42.28 11.89 19.39
CA ASN A 4 -43.45 12.72 19.64
C ASN A 4 -42.99 14.17 19.84
N ALA A 5 -43.60 15.12 19.11
CA ALA A 5 -43.21 16.53 19.15
C ALA A 5 -43.16 17.10 20.58
N ARG A 6 -44.07 16.64 21.45
CA ARG A 6 -44.13 17.07 22.86
C ARG A 6 -42.94 16.57 23.68
N ASP A 7 -42.47 15.35 23.44
CA ASP A 7 -41.31 14.77 24.13
C ASP A 7 -40.02 15.42 23.63
N LEU A 8 -39.96 15.73 22.32
CA LEU A 8 -38.84 16.42 21.70
C LEU A 8 -38.68 17.86 22.22
N GLU A 9 -39.79 18.60 22.36
CA GLU A 9 -39.82 19.95 22.94
C GLU A 9 -39.34 19.93 24.40
N THR A 10 -39.83 18.96 25.17
CA THR A 10 -39.49 18.80 26.59
C THR A 10 -38.01 18.45 26.77
N TYR A 11 -37.46 17.58 25.91
CA TYR A 11 -36.04 17.24 25.89
C TYR A 11 -35.18 18.45 25.51
N ARG A 12 -35.52 19.18 24.44
CA ARG A 12 -34.80 20.38 24.00
C ARG A 12 -34.80 21.49 25.04
N ARG A 13 -35.88 21.62 25.79
CA ARG A 13 -35.99 22.60 26.88
C ARG A 13 -35.14 22.23 28.09
N ASP A 14 -35.04 20.94 28.44
CA ASP A 14 -34.10 20.44 29.46
C ASP A 14 -32.64 20.63 29.02
N GLU A 15 -32.34 20.36 27.75
CA GLU A 15 -31.02 20.58 27.15
C GLU A 15 -30.60 22.05 27.18
N HIS A 16 -31.48 22.97 26.78
CA HIS A 16 -31.21 24.42 26.85
C HIS A 16 -30.93 24.94 28.26
N LEU A 17 -31.44 24.26 29.29
CA LEU A 17 -31.24 24.59 30.70
C LEU A 17 -30.09 23.78 31.34
N GLY A 18 -29.25 23.15 30.51
CA GLY A 18 -28.08 22.39 30.96
C GLY A 18 -28.45 21.14 31.73
N HIS A 19 -29.53 20.45 31.34
CA HIS A 19 -29.96 19.18 31.91
C HIS A 19 -30.36 19.24 33.40
N LYS A 20 -30.82 20.42 33.84
CA LYS A 20 -31.26 20.69 35.22
C LYS A 20 -32.78 20.61 35.40
N LEU A 21 -33.55 20.52 34.31
CA LEU A 21 -35.02 20.54 34.34
C LEU A 21 -35.59 19.15 34.64
N LEU A 22 -34.95 18.09 34.13
CA LEU A 22 -35.33 16.70 34.34
C LEU A 22 -34.29 15.95 35.17
N THR A 23 -34.74 15.12 36.11
CA THR A 23 -33.86 14.16 36.78
C THR A 23 -33.37 13.08 35.81
N PRO A 24 -32.24 12.41 36.10
CA PRO A 24 -31.73 11.33 35.24
C PRO A 24 -32.75 10.21 34.97
N GLU A 25 -33.59 9.90 35.96
CA GLU A 25 -34.64 8.89 35.85
C GLU A 25 -35.80 9.35 34.95
N GLU A 26 -36.19 10.62 35.03
CA GLU A 26 -37.22 11.21 34.17
C GLU A 26 -36.73 11.33 32.73
N ARG A 27 -35.47 11.71 32.51
CA ARG A 27 -34.84 11.72 31.18
C ARG A 27 -34.77 10.32 30.58
N ALA A 28 -34.40 9.32 31.40
CA ALA A 28 -34.40 7.93 30.97
C ALA A 28 -35.81 7.42 30.61
N ARG A 29 -36.85 7.82 31.37
CA ARG A 29 -38.25 7.50 31.05
C ARG A 29 -38.73 8.18 29.78
N LEU A 30 -38.36 9.44 29.55
CA LEU A 30 -38.72 10.20 28.36
C LEU A 30 -38.11 9.58 27.09
N LEU A 31 -36.90 9.04 27.17
CA LEU A 31 -36.21 8.39 26.05
C LEU A 31 -36.57 6.90 25.88
N LYS A 32 -37.04 6.22 26.94
CA LYS A 32 -37.34 4.78 26.96
C LYS A 32 -38.21 4.26 25.79
N PRO A 33 -39.27 4.97 25.34
CA PRO A 33 -40.10 4.52 24.21
C PRO A 33 -39.36 4.58 22.86
N TYR A 34 -38.32 5.42 22.75
CA TYR A 34 -37.55 5.66 21.53
C TYR A 34 -36.26 4.86 21.47
N LEU A 35 -35.84 4.27 22.59
CA LEU A 35 -34.72 3.34 22.61
C LEU A 35 -35.11 2.04 21.87
N PRO A 36 -34.23 1.52 21.00
CA PRO A 36 -34.48 0.24 20.34
C PRO A 36 -34.70 -0.84 21.40
N SER A 37 -35.75 -1.64 21.25
CA SER A 37 -36.02 -2.74 22.17
C SER A 37 -34.76 -3.61 22.27
N PRO A 38 -34.30 -3.98 23.48
CA PRO A 38 -33.14 -4.84 23.62
C PRO A 38 -33.43 -6.10 22.83
N ARG A 39 -32.63 -6.36 21.78
CA ARG A 39 -32.73 -7.58 20.98
C ARG A 39 -32.77 -8.74 21.97
N ARG A 40 -33.90 -9.46 22.00
CA ARG A 40 -34.05 -10.75 22.70
C ARG A 40 -32.79 -11.54 22.39
N SER A 41 -31.94 -11.68 23.40
CA SER A 41 -30.79 -12.57 23.33
C SER A 41 -31.33 -13.93 22.89
N ARG A 42 -30.89 -14.42 21.72
CA ARG A 42 -30.96 -15.86 21.41
C ARG A 42 -30.04 -16.56 22.40
N ALA A 43 -30.54 -16.71 23.62
CA ALA A 43 -30.05 -17.70 24.54
C ALA A 43 -30.56 -19.06 24.05
N SER A 44 -29.67 -20.04 24.03
CA SER A 44 -29.94 -21.47 23.89
C SER A 44 -30.15 -22.02 22.48
N SER A 45 -29.06 -22.13 21.72
CA SER A 45 -28.68 -23.43 21.17
C SER A 45 -27.31 -23.81 21.73
N ARG A 46 -27.31 -24.29 22.98
CA ARG A 46 -26.22 -25.11 23.51
C ARG A 46 -26.23 -26.42 22.71
N ALA A 47 -25.50 -26.44 21.60
CA ALA A 47 -24.96 -27.69 21.10
C ALA A 47 -23.75 -28.03 21.98
N ARG A 48 -23.76 -29.25 22.49
CA ARG A 48 -22.72 -29.86 23.31
C ARG A 48 -21.44 -30.01 22.50
N ASP A 49 -20.56 -29.01 22.53
CA ASP A 49 -19.15 -29.25 22.21
C ASP A 49 -18.44 -29.58 23.51
N ALA A 50 -18.57 -30.86 23.86
CA ALA A 50 -17.61 -31.52 24.72
C ALA A 50 -16.23 -31.36 24.09
N GLU A 51 -15.30 -30.97 24.95
CA GLU A 51 -13.86 -30.96 24.79
C GLU A 51 -13.37 -32.29 24.17
N VAL A 52 -13.30 -32.34 22.85
CA VAL A 52 -12.57 -33.40 22.15
C VAL A 52 -11.10 -32.99 22.18
N LYS A 53 -10.35 -33.56 23.14
CA LYS A 53 -8.89 -33.67 23.05
C LYS A 53 -8.55 -34.11 21.62
N GLY A 54 -7.93 -33.21 20.86
CA GLY A 54 -7.60 -33.46 19.46
C GLY A 54 -6.64 -34.63 19.33
N ARG A 55 -7.15 -35.81 19.00
CA ARG A 55 -6.35 -36.81 18.28
C ARG A 55 -5.84 -36.14 17.03
N LEU A 56 -4.52 -36.18 16.82
CA LEU A 56 -3.80 -35.73 15.63
C LEU A 56 -4.61 -36.04 14.36
N GLY A 57 -5.25 -35.00 13.82
CA GLY A 57 -6.18 -35.14 12.72
C GLY A 57 -5.43 -35.29 11.41
N VAL A 58 -5.24 -36.53 10.96
CA VAL A 58 -4.73 -36.89 9.62
C VAL A 58 -5.39 -36.03 8.52
N ARG A 59 -6.66 -35.67 8.67
CA ARG A 59 -7.40 -34.79 7.75
C ARG A 59 -6.87 -33.35 7.67
N ARG A 60 -6.41 -32.74 8.77
CA ARG A 60 -5.78 -31.40 8.74
C ARG A 60 -4.37 -31.47 8.16
N PHE A 61 -3.64 -32.54 8.46
CA PHE A 61 -2.33 -32.82 7.87
C PHE A 61 -2.45 -33.00 6.34
N LEU A 62 -3.36 -33.87 5.88
CA LEU A 62 -3.63 -34.08 4.45
C LEU A 62 -4.10 -32.80 3.75
N ARG A 63 -4.93 -31.99 4.41
CA ARG A 63 -5.32 -30.68 3.87
C ARG A 63 -4.11 -29.76 3.71
N ARG A 64 -3.23 -29.67 4.71
CA ARG A 64 -2.00 -28.87 4.61
C ARG A 64 -1.06 -29.39 3.51
N GLN A 65 -0.88 -30.71 3.42
CA GLN A 65 -0.09 -31.34 2.36
C GLN A 65 -0.69 -31.08 0.97
N PHE A 66 -2.02 -31.08 0.85
CA PHE A 66 -2.69 -30.70 -0.39
C PHE A 66 -2.44 -29.23 -0.76
N HIS A 67 -2.52 -28.29 0.19
CA HIS A 67 -2.23 -26.88 -0.12
C HIS A 67 -0.76 -26.67 -0.50
N LEU A 68 0.17 -27.35 0.17
CA LEU A 68 1.59 -27.35 -0.20
C LEU A 68 1.81 -27.94 -1.58
N PHE A 69 1.16 -29.06 -1.90
CA PHE A 69 1.23 -29.68 -3.21
C PHE A 69 0.70 -28.75 -4.31
N VAL A 70 -0.47 -28.13 -4.12
CA VAL A 70 -1.02 -27.17 -5.09
C VAL A 70 -0.09 -25.95 -5.24
N TYR A 71 0.45 -25.42 -4.15
CA TYR A 71 1.42 -24.33 -4.19
C TYR A 71 2.66 -24.73 -4.99
N THR A 72 3.26 -25.90 -4.69
CA THR A 72 4.42 -26.42 -5.43
C THR A 72 4.10 -26.66 -6.89
N LEU A 73 2.90 -27.14 -7.22
CA LEU A 73 2.45 -27.35 -8.59
C LEU A 73 2.35 -26.02 -9.36
N ILE A 74 1.71 -25.00 -8.77
CA ILE A 74 1.60 -23.66 -9.37
C ILE A 74 3.00 -23.05 -9.55
N HIS A 75 3.85 -23.12 -8.53
CA HIS A 75 5.23 -22.65 -8.63
C HIS A 75 6.02 -23.40 -9.69
N ALA A 76 5.88 -24.73 -9.79
CA ALA A 76 6.56 -25.52 -10.81
C ALA A 76 6.11 -25.14 -12.22
N PHE A 77 4.80 -24.97 -12.45
CA PHE A 77 4.27 -24.52 -13.73
C PHE A 77 4.72 -23.10 -14.08
N PHE A 78 4.65 -22.17 -13.13
CA PHE A 78 5.10 -20.80 -13.34
C PHE A 78 6.61 -20.73 -13.60
N SER A 79 7.42 -21.45 -12.82
CA SER A 79 8.88 -21.55 -13.03
C SER A 79 9.25 -22.25 -14.33
N LEU A 80 8.45 -23.21 -14.80
CA LEU A 80 8.65 -23.85 -16.11
C LEU A 80 8.30 -22.86 -17.23
N TYR A 81 7.17 -22.18 -17.13
CA TYR A 81 6.74 -21.14 -18.07
C TYR A 81 7.78 -20.02 -18.20
N MET A 82 8.26 -19.47 -17.07
CA MET A 82 9.27 -18.41 -17.07
C MET A 82 10.58 -18.88 -17.72
N ARG A 83 11.04 -20.10 -17.43
CA ARG A 83 12.25 -20.67 -18.06
C ARG A 83 12.08 -20.88 -19.56
N LEU A 84 10.93 -21.41 -20.01
CA LEU A 84 10.64 -21.59 -21.42
C LEU A 84 10.56 -20.26 -22.16
N ARG A 85 9.91 -19.26 -21.55
CA ARG A 85 9.83 -17.89 -22.08
C ARG A 85 11.20 -17.24 -22.20
N HIS A 86 12.02 -17.28 -21.14
CA HIS A 86 13.38 -16.73 -21.18
C HIS A 86 14.24 -17.45 -22.24
N ALA A 87 14.14 -18.78 -22.34
CA ALA A 87 14.84 -19.54 -23.37
C ALA A 87 14.40 -19.14 -24.79
N TYR A 88 13.09 -19.00 -25.01
CA TYR A 88 12.55 -18.53 -26.29
C TYR A 88 13.06 -17.13 -26.64
N HIS A 89 13.00 -16.17 -25.72
CA HIS A 89 13.48 -14.81 -25.96
C HIS A 89 14.99 -14.76 -26.16
N ALA A 90 15.77 -15.55 -25.41
CA ALA A 90 17.21 -15.66 -25.61
C ALA A 90 17.54 -16.15 -27.03
N VAL A 91 16.87 -17.21 -27.51
CA VAL A 91 17.05 -17.73 -28.87
C VAL A 91 16.58 -16.72 -29.91
N ALA A 92 15.40 -16.13 -29.75
CA ALA A 92 14.86 -15.15 -30.68
C ALA A 92 15.75 -13.88 -30.78
N ASN A 93 16.24 -13.38 -29.65
CA ASN A 93 17.14 -12.23 -29.62
C ASN A 93 18.49 -12.57 -30.25
N ARG A 94 19.04 -13.77 -30.00
CA ARG A 94 20.27 -14.23 -30.65
C ARG A 94 20.11 -14.36 -32.16
N MET A 95 19.00 -14.93 -32.63
CA MET A 95 18.68 -15.02 -34.06
C MET A 95 18.58 -13.64 -34.70
N TYR A 96 17.91 -12.68 -34.06
CA TYR A 96 17.82 -11.31 -34.58
C TYR A 96 19.17 -10.59 -34.59
N SER A 97 20.01 -10.78 -33.58
CA SER A 97 21.37 -10.24 -33.53
C SER A 97 22.23 -10.76 -34.68
N ILE A 98 22.03 -12.02 -35.10
CA ILE A 98 22.69 -12.60 -36.28
C ILE A 98 22.14 -12.01 -37.59
N VAL A 99 20.81 -11.89 -37.71
CA VAL A 99 20.15 -11.37 -38.93
C VAL A 99 20.51 -9.91 -39.20
N TYR A 100 20.54 -9.08 -38.15
CA TYR A 100 20.83 -7.64 -38.25
C TYR A 100 22.27 -7.31 -37.87
N HIS A 101 23.22 -8.18 -38.18
CA HIS A 101 24.62 -7.92 -37.86
C HIS A 101 25.23 -6.87 -38.81
N HIS A 102 25.63 -5.71 -38.27
CA HIS A 102 26.07 -4.56 -39.07
C HIS A 102 27.57 -4.54 -39.43
N HIS A 103 28.38 -5.48 -38.90
CA HIS A 103 29.84 -5.58 -39.17
C HIS A 103 30.63 -4.25 -39.01
N ARG A 104 30.14 -3.33 -38.16
CA ARG A 104 30.67 -1.94 -38.02
C ARG A 104 30.72 -1.14 -39.33
N THR A 105 29.83 -1.44 -40.28
CA THR A 105 29.70 -0.70 -41.53
C THR A 105 28.45 0.18 -41.51
N PRO A 106 28.57 1.51 -41.75
CA PRO A 106 27.43 2.41 -41.72
C PRO A 106 26.45 2.14 -42.87
N GLU A 107 26.89 1.55 -43.99
CA GLU A 107 26.06 1.19 -45.13
C GLU A 107 24.99 0.15 -44.77
N LEU A 108 25.34 -0.85 -43.96
CA LEU A 108 24.39 -1.88 -43.53
C LEU A 108 23.31 -1.30 -42.61
N ILE A 109 23.70 -0.44 -41.67
CA ILE A 109 22.74 0.24 -40.79
C ILE A 109 21.83 1.17 -41.61
N ARG A 110 22.40 1.92 -42.56
CA ARG A 110 21.62 2.77 -43.49
C ARG A 110 20.62 1.96 -44.30
N ARG A 111 21.02 0.79 -44.79
CA ARG A 111 20.13 -0.12 -45.53
C ARG A 111 18.99 -0.62 -44.63
N ASP A 112 19.29 -0.97 -43.38
CA ASP A 112 18.27 -1.43 -42.43
C ASP A 112 17.22 -0.36 -42.11
N VAL A 113 17.62 0.92 -42.15
CA VAL A 113 16.71 2.06 -41.92
C VAL A 113 16.12 2.68 -43.19
N GLN A 114 16.60 2.31 -44.38
CA GLN A 114 16.20 2.93 -45.66
C GLN A 114 14.70 2.79 -45.96
N GLY A 115 14.07 1.71 -45.48
CA GLY A 115 12.63 1.48 -45.62
C GLY A 115 11.77 2.22 -44.58
N LEU A 116 12.37 2.98 -43.67
CA LEU A 116 11.67 3.65 -42.59
C LEU A 116 11.17 5.04 -43.03
N ARG A 117 9.85 5.28 -42.96
CA ARG A 117 9.23 6.53 -43.46
C ARG A 117 9.72 7.81 -42.76
N ARG A 118 10.06 7.73 -41.47
CA ARG A 118 10.55 8.87 -40.68
C ARG A 118 11.39 8.38 -39.50
N LEU A 119 12.62 8.87 -39.40
CA LEU A 119 13.51 8.64 -38.26
C LEU A 119 13.28 9.68 -37.15
N PRO A 120 13.55 9.34 -35.88
CA PRO A 120 13.53 10.32 -34.79
C PRO A 120 14.60 11.39 -35.05
N ARG A 121 14.26 12.66 -34.80
CA ARG A 121 15.24 13.76 -34.77
C ARG A 121 16.05 13.72 -33.48
N HIS A 122 15.41 13.34 -32.38
CA HIS A 122 16.05 13.21 -31.07
C HIS A 122 15.78 11.84 -30.46
N LEU A 123 16.79 10.99 -30.41
CA LEU A 123 16.71 9.70 -29.74
C LEU A 123 17.31 9.80 -28.34
N SER A 124 16.71 9.14 -27.35
CA SER A 124 17.32 8.98 -26.04
C SER A 124 17.44 7.52 -25.64
N VAL A 125 18.46 7.20 -24.84
CA VAL A 125 18.70 5.87 -24.28
C VAL A 125 18.99 5.95 -22.79
N ILE A 126 18.62 4.90 -22.05
CA ILE A 126 19.04 4.67 -20.66
C ILE A 126 20.08 3.58 -20.65
N LEU A 127 21.26 3.89 -20.10
CA LEU A 127 22.36 2.96 -19.87
C LEU A 127 22.62 2.82 -18.37
N THR A 128 22.95 1.61 -17.93
CA THR A 128 23.12 1.27 -16.52
C THR A 128 24.57 0.87 -16.25
N LEU A 129 25.18 1.41 -15.20
CA LEU A 129 26.49 0.97 -14.73
C LEU A 129 26.35 -0.39 -14.03
N GLU A 130 27.07 -1.41 -14.49
CA GLU A 130 27.08 -2.73 -13.84
C GLU A 130 28.07 -2.78 -12.66
N ASP A 131 27.58 -3.19 -11.48
CA ASP A 131 28.36 -3.37 -10.25
C ASP A 131 29.23 -4.64 -10.28
N GLU A 132 30.27 -4.66 -11.13
CA GLU A 132 31.29 -5.68 -11.03
C GLU A 132 32.36 -5.27 -10.00
N ARG A 133 32.69 -6.21 -9.08
CA ARG A 133 33.66 -6.07 -7.96
C ARG A 133 35.11 -5.69 -8.34
N ARG A 134 35.36 -5.25 -9.58
CA ARG A 134 36.66 -4.80 -10.08
C ARG A 134 36.55 -3.34 -10.52
N SER A 135 37.15 -2.47 -9.72
CA SER A 135 37.23 -1.02 -9.94
C SER A 135 37.66 -0.70 -11.38
N GLY A 136 36.74 -0.11 -12.17
CA GLY A 136 37.00 0.47 -13.51
C GLY A 136 36.39 -0.26 -14.71
N ALA A 137 36.14 -1.58 -14.64
CA ALA A 137 35.68 -2.35 -15.81
C ALA A 137 34.24 -2.01 -16.25
N GLY A 138 33.34 -1.75 -15.28
CA GLY A 138 31.95 -1.36 -15.56
C GLY A 138 31.85 0.00 -16.26
N LEU A 139 32.69 0.97 -15.88
CA LEU A 139 32.73 2.29 -16.52
C LEU A 139 33.24 2.20 -17.97
N GLU A 140 34.30 1.42 -18.21
CA GLU A 140 34.80 1.21 -19.56
C GLU A 140 33.75 0.56 -20.46
N LYS A 141 33.01 -0.43 -19.94
CA LYS A 141 31.88 -1.03 -20.66
C LYS A 141 30.79 0.00 -20.98
N LEU A 142 30.39 0.81 -20.01
CA LEU A 142 29.37 1.85 -20.18
C LEU A 142 29.77 2.89 -21.25
N ILE A 143 31.02 3.36 -21.23
CA ILE A 143 31.57 4.29 -22.23
C ILE A 143 31.55 3.66 -23.62
N ASN A 144 31.91 2.37 -23.73
CA ASN A 144 31.87 1.65 -25.00
C ASN A 144 30.44 1.48 -25.52
N GLU A 145 29.47 1.18 -24.65
CA GLU A 145 28.05 1.08 -25.01
C GLU A 145 27.49 2.43 -25.50
N ALA A 146 27.85 3.53 -24.84
CA ALA A 146 27.53 4.89 -25.28
C ALA A 146 28.10 5.18 -26.67
N ALA A 147 29.36 4.80 -26.92
CA ALA A 147 30.02 4.94 -28.21
C ALA A 147 29.38 4.11 -29.32
N ASP A 148 28.95 2.87 -29.02
CA ASP A 148 28.24 2.02 -29.97
C ASP A 148 26.88 2.61 -30.37
N VAL A 149 26.08 3.05 -29.40
CA VAL A 149 24.78 3.69 -29.67
C VAL A 149 24.95 4.97 -30.48
N ALA A 150 25.95 5.80 -30.17
CA ALA A 150 26.26 7.01 -30.93
C ALA A 150 26.62 6.68 -32.38
N ALA A 151 27.45 5.66 -32.61
CA ALA A 151 27.79 5.20 -33.96
C ALA A 151 26.57 4.67 -34.73
N TRP A 152 25.65 3.96 -34.06
CA TRP A 152 24.39 3.51 -34.67
C TRP A 152 23.49 4.69 -35.05
N CYS A 153 23.37 5.70 -34.18
CA CYS A 153 22.60 6.91 -34.45
C CYS A 153 23.16 7.69 -35.64
N ALA A 154 24.48 7.95 -35.66
CA ALA A 154 25.16 8.59 -36.79
C ALA A 154 24.99 7.80 -38.10
N SER A 155 25.06 6.47 -38.02
CA SER A 155 24.90 5.59 -39.19
C SER A 155 23.47 5.65 -39.72
N ALA A 156 22.48 5.58 -38.83
CA ALA A 156 21.06 5.71 -39.17
C ALA A 156 20.69 7.11 -39.68
N GLY A 157 21.46 8.15 -39.34
CA GLY A 157 21.17 9.55 -39.70
C GLY A 157 20.30 10.27 -38.67
N ILE A 158 20.37 9.86 -37.41
CA ILE A 158 19.71 10.52 -36.27
C ILE A 158 20.66 11.64 -35.77
N PRO A 159 20.23 12.92 -35.79
CA PRO A 159 21.13 14.05 -35.53
C PRO A 159 21.38 14.33 -34.04
N GLN A 160 20.48 13.90 -33.15
CA GLN A 160 20.60 14.16 -31.72
C GLN A 160 20.37 12.90 -30.88
N LEU A 161 21.29 12.64 -29.93
CA LEU A 161 21.27 11.52 -29.00
C LEU A 161 21.39 12.02 -27.56
N SER A 162 20.44 11.70 -26.68
CA SER A 162 20.61 11.88 -25.23
C SER A 162 20.90 10.53 -24.55
N ILE A 163 22.01 10.45 -23.81
CA ILE A 163 22.40 9.25 -23.06
C ILE A 163 22.19 9.55 -21.58
N TYR A 164 21.28 8.80 -20.97
CA TYR A 164 21.00 8.89 -19.55
C TYR A 164 21.72 7.78 -18.78
N GLU A 165 22.43 8.16 -17.73
CA GLU A 165 22.92 7.25 -16.70
C GLU A 165 22.65 7.88 -15.32
N LYS A 166 22.06 7.10 -14.42
CA LYS A 166 21.47 7.58 -13.17
C LYS A 166 22.46 8.35 -12.28
N THR A 167 23.67 7.82 -12.08
CA THR A 167 24.64 8.38 -11.13
C THR A 167 25.33 9.66 -11.64
N GLY A 168 25.27 9.91 -12.95
CA GLY A 168 25.96 11.02 -13.58
C GLY A 168 27.46 10.78 -13.79
N ILE A 169 27.94 9.54 -13.62
CA ILE A 169 29.36 9.22 -13.78
C ILE A 169 29.88 9.62 -15.16
N LEU A 170 29.08 9.45 -16.21
CA LEU A 170 29.45 9.82 -17.58
C LEU A 170 29.73 11.33 -17.75
N LYS A 171 29.08 12.18 -16.96
CA LYS A 171 29.36 13.63 -16.98
C LYS A 171 30.75 13.94 -16.45
N GLY A 172 31.21 13.20 -15.43
CA GLY A 172 32.57 13.30 -14.90
C GLY A 172 33.65 12.81 -15.88
N TYR A 173 33.28 11.95 -16.83
CA TYR A 173 34.16 11.37 -17.86
C TYR A 173 33.80 11.85 -19.28
N LEU A 174 33.39 13.13 -19.40
CA LEU A 174 32.94 13.71 -20.67
C LEU A 174 34.01 13.61 -21.78
N GLN A 175 35.29 13.84 -21.43
CA GLN A 175 36.42 13.81 -22.38
C GLN A 175 36.69 12.39 -22.89
N GLU A 176 36.72 11.41 -21.99
CA GLU A 176 36.92 10.00 -22.30
C GLU A 176 35.76 9.46 -23.13
N THR A 177 34.52 9.84 -22.79
CA THR A 177 33.32 9.49 -23.54
C THR A 177 33.35 10.07 -24.95
N HIS A 178 33.71 11.36 -25.08
CA HIS A 178 33.90 12.01 -26.38
C HIS A 178 34.99 11.32 -27.22
N HIS A 179 36.13 10.99 -26.62
CA HIS A 179 37.21 10.28 -27.31
C HIS A 179 36.77 8.89 -27.78
N ALA A 180 36.04 8.14 -26.94
CA ALA A 180 35.52 6.82 -27.27
C ALA A 180 34.49 6.87 -28.41
N ILE A 181 33.54 7.82 -28.36
CA ILE A 181 32.55 8.04 -29.43
C ILE A 181 33.28 8.39 -30.74
N ASN A 182 34.21 9.33 -30.71
CA ASN A 182 34.94 9.74 -31.92
C ASN A 182 35.76 8.58 -32.51
N LYS A 183 36.45 7.80 -31.66
CA LYS A 183 37.17 6.59 -32.07
C LYS A 183 36.23 5.57 -32.72
N GLN A 184 35.04 5.38 -32.17
CA GLN A 184 34.05 4.46 -32.72
C GLN A 184 33.46 4.98 -34.04
N LEU A 185 33.18 6.28 -34.15
CA LEU A 185 32.76 6.90 -35.41
C LEU A 185 33.83 6.74 -36.50
N LEU A 186 35.11 6.99 -36.19
CA LEU A 186 36.21 6.74 -37.11
C LEU A 186 36.30 5.27 -37.54
N ALA A 187 36.01 4.33 -36.65
CA ALA A 187 35.99 2.91 -36.98
C ALA A 187 34.85 2.54 -37.95
N TYR A 188 33.72 3.24 -37.93
CA TYR A 188 32.59 3.00 -38.85
C TYR A 188 32.76 3.77 -40.16
N PHE A 189 33.09 5.06 -40.12
CA PHE A 189 33.06 5.95 -41.28
C PHE A 189 34.42 6.16 -41.95
N GLY A 190 35.51 5.77 -41.29
CA GLY A 190 36.87 6.11 -41.67
C GLY A 190 37.18 7.62 -41.47
N PRO A 191 38.43 8.04 -41.69
CA PRO A 191 38.87 9.42 -41.41
C PRO A 191 38.28 10.47 -42.36
N VAL A 192 37.84 10.07 -43.56
CA VAL A 192 37.39 11.01 -44.62
C VAL A 192 35.91 11.34 -44.51
N ASN A 193 35.07 10.38 -44.11
CA ASN A 193 33.60 10.52 -44.09
C ASN A 193 33.03 10.63 -42.67
N CYS A 194 33.89 10.85 -41.65
CA CYS A 194 33.47 10.91 -40.26
C CYS A 194 32.57 12.13 -40.02
N PRO A 195 31.38 11.95 -39.41
CA PRO A 195 30.53 13.08 -39.03
C PRO A 195 31.21 13.96 -37.98
N SER A 196 30.86 15.25 -37.97
CA SER A 196 31.25 16.12 -36.85
C SER A 196 30.47 15.70 -35.59
N LEU A 197 31.12 15.83 -34.43
CA LEU A 197 30.61 15.38 -33.16
C LEU A 197 30.63 16.52 -32.15
N THR A 198 29.51 16.75 -31.47
CA THR A 198 29.46 17.56 -30.25
C THR A 198 29.01 16.67 -29.10
N VAL A 199 29.77 16.63 -28.01
CA VAL A 199 29.37 15.94 -26.76
C VAL A 199 29.29 16.97 -25.64
N GLY A 200 28.14 17.06 -24.99
CA GLY A 200 27.91 18.00 -23.89
C GLY A 200 27.11 17.36 -22.76
N ALA A 201 26.99 18.10 -21.66
CA ALA A 201 26.09 17.81 -20.55
C ALA A 201 25.51 19.14 -20.05
N PRO A 202 24.30 19.14 -19.44
CA PRO A 202 23.76 20.35 -18.81
C PRO A 202 24.79 20.99 -17.87
N HIS A 203 24.84 22.33 -17.90
CA HIS A 203 25.76 23.15 -17.07
C HIS A 203 27.27 22.88 -17.26
N THR A 204 27.67 22.10 -18.27
CA THR A 204 29.07 21.77 -18.59
C THR A 204 29.40 22.20 -20.02
N PRO A 205 30.58 22.80 -20.29
CA PRO A 205 30.95 23.20 -21.66
C PRO A 205 31.04 21.97 -22.59
N SER A 206 30.45 22.08 -23.77
CA SER A 206 30.48 21.01 -24.78
C SER A 206 31.83 20.90 -25.48
N ILE A 207 32.21 19.68 -25.86
CA ILE A 207 33.41 19.37 -26.63
C ILE A 207 33.01 19.14 -28.07
N GLU A 208 33.69 19.79 -29.02
CA GLU A 208 33.43 19.66 -30.45
C GLU A 208 34.62 19.08 -31.20
N THR A 209 34.36 18.12 -32.08
CA THR A 209 35.30 17.65 -33.09
C THR A 209 34.80 18.04 -34.49
N PRO A 210 35.49 18.94 -35.21
CA PRO A 210 35.09 19.33 -36.55
C PRO A 210 35.29 18.19 -37.56
N SER A 211 34.45 18.16 -38.60
CA SER A 211 34.60 17.20 -39.71
C SER A 211 35.90 17.46 -40.47
N LEU A 212 36.73 16.43 -40.68
CA LEU A 212 38.03 16.50 -41.37
C LEU A 212 37.94 16.82 -42.88
N SER A 213 36.76 17.15 -43.40
CA SER A 213 36.50 17.40 -44.82
C SER A 213 36.80 18.83 -45.30
N ARG A 214 37.46 19.69 -44.50
CA ARG A 214 37.76 21.08 -44.88
C ARG A 214 39.26 21.31 -45.00
N GLY A 215 39.81 20.85 -46.12
CA GLY A 215 41.19 21.12 -46.51
C GLY A 215 41.40 20.76 -47.96
N LEU A 216 41.02 21.68 -48.86
CA LEU A 216 41.54 21.90 -50.22
C LEU A 216 40.53 22.82 -50.95
N GLU A 217 40.67 24.14 -50.77
CA GLU A 217 40.42 25.13 -51.85
C GLU A 217 40.99 26.48 -51.44
N HIS A 218 41.66 27.10 -52.40
CA HIS A 218 42.65 28.16 -52.30
C HIS A 218 41.99 29.49 -52.66
N ASP A 219 42.22 30.51 -51.83
CA ASP A 219 42.50 31.92 -52.18
C ASP A 219 41.62 32.63 -53.24
N GLN A 220 40.76 33.58 -52.82
CA GLN A 220 40.82 35.01 -53.21
C GLN A 220 39.55 35.81 -52.79
N THR A 221 39.87 36.98 -52.21
CA THR A 221 39.20 38.28 -51.94
C THR A 221 37.73 38.58 -52.31
N PRO A 222 37.09 39.57 -51.61
CA PRO A 222 35.64 39.83 -51.66
C PRO A 222 35.26 40.95 -52.63
N SER A 223 34.13 40.82 -53.33
CA SER A 223 33.44 41.93 -53.99
C SER A 223 31.93 41.69 -54.07
N ASP A 224 31.19 42.58 -53.39
CA ASP A 224 29.97 43.29 -53.77
C ASP A 224 28.82 42.65 -54.55
N SER A 225 27.64 43.05 -54.08
CA SER A 225 26.40 43.40 -54.80
C SER A 225 25.36 42.29 -55.07
N ASP A 226 24.19 42.54 -54.47
CA ASP A 226 22.90 42.69 -55.15
C ASP A 226 22.08 41.46 -55.62
N THR A 227 20.94 41.32 -54.94
CA THR A 227 19.58 41.34 -55.54
C THR A 227 19.03 40.06 -56.20
N GLU A 228 18.07 39.47 -55.46
CA GLU A 228 16.73 38.99 -55.88
C GLU A 228 16.50 37.99 -57.05
N VAL A 229 15.59 37.04 -56.74
CA VAL A 229 14.50 36.48 -57.61
C VAL A 229 14.76 35.16 -58.40
N SER A 230 14.34 34.07 -57.74
CA SER A 230 13.28 33.12 -58.18
C SER A 230 13.51 31.93 -59.15
N VAL A 231 12.79 30.85 -58.81
CA VAL A 231 12.21 29.69 -59.54
C VAL A 231 13.07 28.61 -60.25
N ASP A 232 12.93 27.41 -59.66
CA ASP A 232 12.56 26.10 -60.22
C ASP A 232 13.59 25.07 -60.75
N ALA A 233 13.28 23.82 -60.35
CA ALA A 233 13.62 22.51 -60.90
C ALA A 233 15.09 22.04 -61.03
N GLY A 234 15.42 21.03 -60.19
CA GLY A 234 16.10 19.82 -60.67
C GLY A 234 17.54 19.56 -60.20
N ILE A 235 17.68 18.48 -59.42
CA ILE A 235 18.87 17.61 -59.28
C ILE A 235 20.10 18.21 -58.56
N ARG A 236 20.25 17.85 -57.28
CA ARG A 236 21.42 17.20 -56.61
C ARG A 236 21.34 17.50 -55.10
N PRO A 237 21.35 16.51 -54.18
CA PRO A 237 21.60 16.81 -52.79
C PRO A 237 23.10 17.12 -52.65
N THR A 238 23.44 18.41 -52.67
CA THR A 238 24.74 18.90 -52.24
C THR A 238 24.90 18.57 -50.75
N GLY A 239 26.05 17.97 -50.39
CA GLY A 239 26.27 17.35 -49.09
C GLY A 239 26.17 18.33 -47.92
N SER A 240 25.13 18.17 -47.10
CA SER A 240 25.17 18.69 -45.73
C SER A 240 26.13 17.80 -44.93
N SER A 241 27.16 18.39 -44.35
CA SER A 241 27.98 17.71 -43.33
C SER A 241 27.05 17.12 -42.26
N LYS A 242 27.15 15.81 -42.02
CA LYS A 242 26.33 15.13 -41.03
C LYS A 242 26.94 15.41 -39.66
N HIS A 243 26.25 16.20 -38.85
CA HIS A 243 26.65 16.49 -37.46
C HIS A 243 25.82 15.62 -36.51
N LEU A 244 26.47 15.07 -35.49
CA LEU A 244 25.83 14.35 -34.38
C LEU A 244 26.04 15.15 -33.09
N SER A 245 24.95 15.51 -32.42
CA SER A 245 24.96 16.05 -31.06
C SER A 245 24.64 14.95 -30.06
N VAL A 246 25.52 14.73 -29.09
CA VAL A 246 25.34 13.79 -27.98
C VAL A 246 25.26 14.58 -26.68
N LEU A 247 24.19 14.37 -25.91
CA LEU A 247 23.98 14.98 -24.62
C LEU A 247 24.01 13.91 -23.53
N LEU A 248 24.85 14.08 -22.52
CA LEU A 248 24.92 13.21 -21.35
C LEU A 248 24.07 13.80 -20.24
N ILE A 249 23.10 13.03 -19.75
CA ILE A 249 22.17 13.44 -18.70
C ILE A 249 22.15 12.42 -17.55
N SER A 250 21.73 12.85 -16.37
CA SER A 250 21.66 12.06 -15.14
C SER A 250 20.39 12.35 -14.34
N ALA A 251 20.22 11.69 -13.19
CA ALA A 251 19.03 11.88 -12.35
C ALA A 251 18.85 13.34 -11.86
N GLU A 252 19.95 14.08 -11.68
CA GLU A 252 19.95 15.49 -11.25
C GLU A 252 19.33 16.42 -12.31
N ASP A 253 19.42 16.05 -13.58
CA ASP A 253 18.80 16.79 -14.68
C ASP A 253 17.28 16.57 -14.77
N GLY A 254 16.73 15.71 -13.90
CA GLY A 254 15.33 15.37 -13.89
C GLY A 254 14.53 16.22 -12.92
N ARG A 255 14.20 15.64 -11.76
CA ARG A 255 13.33 16.29 -10.78
C ARG A 255 14.00 17.48 -10.11
N ASP A 256 15.30 17.39 -9.87
CA ASP A 256 16.03 18.41 -9.13
C ASP A 256 16.11 19.70 -9.96
N SER A 257 16.32 19.58 -11.27
CA SER A 257 16.25 20.73 -12.20
C SER A 257 14.86 21.40 -12.24
N VAL A 258 13.76 20.64 -12.13
CA VAL A 258 12.41 21.22 -12.02
C VAL A 258 12.26 21.99 -10.69
N VAL A 259 12.81 21.44 -9.61
CA VAL A 259 12.82 22.09 -8.29
C VAL A 259 13.64 23.38 -8.34
N ASP A 260 14.82 23.38 -8.97
CA ASP A 260 15.70 24.54 -9.06
C ASP A 260 15.15 25.64 -9.96
N LEU A 261 14.51 25.28 -11.08
CA LEU A 261 13.75 26.24 -11.88
C LEU A 261 12.61 26.83 -11.05
N THR A 262 11.88 26.01 -10.27
CA THR A 262 10.80 26.50 -9.41
C THR A 262 11.30 27.46 -8.34
N LYS A 263 12.43 27.15 -7.69
CA LYS A 263 13.09 28.07 -6.73
C LYS A 263 13.44 29.40 -7.40
N THR A 264 14.02 29.36 -8.59
CA THR A 264 14.42 30.54 -9.35
C THR A 264 13.22 31.40 -9.73
N LEU A 265 12.17 30.79 -10.29
CA LEU A 265 10.93 31.48 -10.65
C LEU A 265 10.22 32.07 -9.42
N ALA A 266 10.20 31.35 -8.30
CA ALA A 266 9.65 31.83 -7.04
C ALA A 266 10.43 33.02 -6.48
N GLU A 267 11.77 32.98 -6.52
CA GLU A 267 12.62 34.10 -6.10
C GLU A 267 12.42 35.32 -7.00
N MET A 268 12.33 35.13 -8.31
CA MET A 268 12.00 36.20 -9.26
C MET A 268 10.62 36.80 -8.98
N ALA A 269 9.64 35.98 -8.61
CA ALA A 269 8.31 36.44 -8.22
C ALA A 269 8.32 37.23 -6.90
N GLN A 270 9.05 36.76 -5.88
CA GLN A 270 9.22 37.45 -4.60
C GLN A 270 9.92 38.80 -4.77
N ARG A 271 10.93 38.86 -5.65
CA ARG A 271 11.64 40.10 -6.03
C ARG A 271 10.84 40.99 -6.99
N LYS A 272 9.58 40.62 -7.30
CA LYS A 272 8.67 41.33 -8.21
C LYS A 272 9.21 41.52 -9.63
N LYS A 273 10.12 40.66 -10.08
CA LYS A 273 10.63 40.62 -11.46
C LYS A 273 9.69 39.88 -12.41
N LEU A 274 8.88 38.97 -11.87
CA LEU A 274 7.89 38.17 -12.59
C LEU A 274 6.59 38.15 -11.77
N ARG A 275 5.41 38.11 -12.41
CA ARG A 275 4.16 37.88 -11.66
C ARG A 275 3.87 36.38 -11.64
N PRO A 276 3.26 35.82 -10.58
CA PRO A 276 2.91 34.40 -10.55
C PRO A 276 2.04 33.92 -11.72
N ALA A 277 1.21 34.80 -12.30
CA ALA A 277 0.38 34.49 -13.47
C ALA A 277 1.18 34.37 -14.78
N ASP A 278 2.41 34.90 -14.81
CA ASP A 278 3.30 34.81 -15.96
C ASP A 278 4.05 33.46 -16.00
N ILE A 279 3.97 32.65 -14.93
CA ILE A 279 4.52 31.30 -14.88
C ILE A 279 3.54 30.35 -15.61
N THR A 280 3.69 30.27 -16.93
CA THR A 280 2.90 29.39 -17.78
C THR A 280 3.63 28.06 -18.05
N LEU A 281 2.89 27.05 -18.52
CA LEU A 281 3.49 25.80 -18.99
C LEU A 281 4.51 26.04 -20.12
N GLU A 282 4.25 27.00 -21.00
CA GLU A 282 5.15 27.36 -22.11
C GLU A 282 6.47 27.94 -21.61
N LEU A 283 6.44 28.78 -20.58
CA LEU A 283 7.66 29.32 -19.97
C LEU A 283 8.49 28.19 -19.35
N VAL A 284 7.86 27.32 -18.56
CA VAL A 284 8.55 26.19 -17.93
C VAL A 284 9.10 25.22 -18.99
N ASP A 285 8.36 24.96 -20.06
CA ASP A 285 8.78 24.12 -21.18
C ASP A 285 9.99 24.71 -21.91
N ALA A 286 9.98 26.03 -22.16
CA ALA A 286 11.09 26.74 -22.80
C ALA A 286 12.36 26.68 -21.94
N GLU A 287 12.25 27.04 -20.65
CA GLU A 287 13.39 27.06 -19.72
C GLU A 287 14.00 25.67 -19.53
N LEU A 288 13.19 24.64 -19.28
CA LEU A 288 13.69 23.26 -19.10
C LEU A 288 14.23 22.65 -20.40
N SER A 289 13.68 23.03 -21.55
CA SER A 289 14.19 22.56 -22.85
C SER A 289 15.54 23.18 -23.19
N GLU A 290 15.76 24.44 -22.80
CA GLU A 290 17.02 25.15 -22.99
C GLU A 290 18.08 24.73 -21.97
N SER A 291 17.70 24.52 -20.71
CA SER A 291 18.64 24.20 -19.63
C SER A 291 19.09 22.74 -19.64
N ILE A 292 18.20 21.81 -19.97
CA ILE A 292 18.47 20.36 -19.93
C ILE A 292 18.47 19.81 -21.35
N MET A 293 17.28 19.60 -21.93
CA MET A 293 17.08 19.08 -23.27
C MET A 293 15.64 19.23 -23.72
N GLY A 294 15.44 19.31 -25.04
CA GLY A 294 14.12 19.16 -25.65
C GLY A 294 13.57 17.74 -25.55
N GLU A 295 12.32 17.58 -25.97
CA GLU A 295 11.59 16.31 -25.85
C GLU A 295 12.10 15.27 -26.85
N PRO A 296 12.57 14.09 -26.39
CA PRO A 296 13.02 13.06 -27.28
C PRO A 296 11.84 12.43 -28.01
N ASP A 297 12.05 12.16 -29.29
CA ASP A 297 11.11 11.49 -30.15
C ASP A 297 10.91 10.02 -29.71
N LEU A 298 11.97 9.35 -29.27
CA LEU A 298 12.01 7.93 -28.93
C LEU A 298 12.99 7.70 -27.78
N LEU A 299 12.54 7.02 -26.72
CA LEU A 299 13.36 6.54 -25.62
C LEU A 299 13.54 5.02 -25.71
N VAL A 300 14.78 4.56 -25.80
CA VAL A 300 15.11 3.13 -25.89
C VAL A 300 15.70 2.63 -24.58
N LEU A 301 15.06 1.61 -24.01
CA LEU A 301 15.50 0.92 -22.80
C LEU A 301 16.09 -0.44 -23.18
N PHE A 302 17.34 -0.67 -22.79
CA PHE A 302 18.03 -1.94 -23.02
C PHE A 302 17.86 -2.94 -21.86
N GLY A 303 17.21 -2.55 -20.77
CA GLY A 303 16.88 -3.43 -19.64
C GLY A 303 15.74 -4.43 -19.91
N PRO A 304 15.60 -5.46 -19.07
CA PRO A 304 14.56 -6.49 -19.23
C PRO A 304 13.15 -5.97 -18.90
N HIS A 305 13.08 -4.87 -18.14
CA HIS A 305 11.86 -4.23 -17.66
C HIS A 305 11.87 -2.74 -17.98
N ILE A 306 10.70 -2.10 -17.95
CA ILE A 306 10.59 -0.65 -18.11
C ILE A 306 10.91 -0.01 -16.78
N GLU A 307 12.15 0.45 -16.64
CA GLU A 307 12.63 1.21 -15.49
C GLU A 307 13.29 2.48 -16.01
N LEU A 308 12.79 3.63 -15.57
CA LEU A 308 13.26 4.94 -16.03
C LEU A 308 14.31 5.54 -15.09
N GLU A 309 14.55 4.93 -13.93
CA GLU A 309 15.65 5.28 -13.02
C GLU A 309 15.81 6.76 -12.64
N GLY A 310 14.75 7.58 -12.71
CA GLY A 310 14.84 9.03 -12.44
C GLY A 310 15.01 9.91 -13.68
N TYR A 311 14.91 9.34 -14.88
CA TYR A 311 14.96 10.05 -16.15
C TYR A 311 14.06 11.31 -16.16
N PRO A 312 14.49 12.43 -16.76
CA PRO A 312 13.75 13.70 -16.76
C PRO A 312 12.26 13.55 -17.12
N PRO A 313 11.35 13.74 -16.14
CA PRO A 313 9.94 13.39 -16.32
C PRO A 313 9.18 14.40 -17.19
N TRP A 314 9.62 15.66 -17.23
CA TRP A 314 8.97 16.72 -18.01
C TRP A 314 9.10 16.45 -19.52
N GLN A 315 10.29 16.06 -19.97
CA GLN A 315 10.65 15.88 -21.37
C GLN A 315 10.01 14.65 -22.02
N ILE A 316 9.45 13.71 -21.26
CA ILE A 316 8.91 12.45 -21.79
C ILE A 316 7.38 12.44 -21.99
N ARG A 317 6.73 13.60 -21.98
CA ARG A 317 5.25 13.69 -22.13
C ARG A 317 4.71 13.04 -23.41
N LEU A 318 5.44 13.16 -24.52
CA LEU A 318 5.05 12.64 -25.84
C LEU A 318 6.05 11.62 -26.40
N THR A 319 7.09 11.30 -25.64
CA THR A 319 8.15 10.38 -26.05
C THR A 319 7.63 8.94 -26.16
N GLU A 320 7.88 8.30 -27.30
CA GLU A 320 7.60 6.86 -27.42
C GLU A 320 8.67 6.08 -26.63
N ILE A 321 8.25 5.25 -25.67
CA ILE A 321 9.16 4.42 -24.87
C ILE A 321 9.18 2.99 -25.44
N PHE A 322 10.36 2.52 -25.79
CA PHE A 322 10.57 1.19 -26.35
C PHE A 322 11.49 0.36 -25.48
N HIS A 323 11.11 -0.90 -25.24
CA HIS A 323 11.98 -1.90 -24.62
C HIS A 323 11.72 -3.29 -25.21
N VAL A 324 12.67 -4.19 -25.03
CA VAL A 324 12.54 -5.62 -25.33
C VAL A 324 12.54 -6.39 -24.02
N GLN A 325 11.47 -7.14 -23.78
CA GLN A 325 11.36 -7.99 -22.58
C GLN A 325 12.50 -9.02 -22.53
N ASP A 326 12.99 -9.27 -21.32
CA ASP A 326 14.01 -10.30 -21.03
C ASP A 326 15.35 -10.05 -21.77
N ASN A 327 15.65 -8.80 -22.13
CA ASN A 327 16.94 -8.36 -22.68
C ASN A 327 17.87 -7.90 -21.55
N HIS A 328 19.14 -8.32 -21.59
CA HIS A 328 20.10 -8.12 -20.49
C HIS A 328 21.33 -7.27 -20.89
N GLY A 329 21.29 -6.56 -22.02
CA GLY A 329 22.42 -5.75 -22.45
C GLY A 329 22.18 -4.91 -23.70
N VAL A 330 23.09 -3.98 -23.95
CA VAL A 330 23.01 -3.08 -25.10
C VAL A 330 23.33 -3.84 -26.38
N GLY A 331 22.41 -3.81 -27.35
CA GLY A 331 22.59 -4.53 -28.60
C GLY A 331 21.82 -3.90 -29.75
N TYR A 332 22.45 -3.90 -30.94
CA TYR A 332 21.89 -3.31 -32.15
C TYR A 332 20.52 -3.90 -32.52
N HIS A 333 20.26 -5.17 -32.18
CA HIS A 333 18.95 -5.82 -32.41
C HIS A 333 17.81 -5.12 -31.66
N VAL A 334 18.06 -4.55 -30.48
CA VAL A 334 17.07 -3.75 -29.74
C VAL A 334 16.90 -2.40 -30.41
N PHE A 335 18.01 -1.74 -30.77
CA PHE A 335 18.03 -0.45 -31.44
C PHE A 335 17.22 -0.45 -32.75
N ILE A 336 17.50 -1.39 -33.66
CA ILE A 336 16.80 -1.45 -34.96
C ILE A 336 15.32 -1.80 -34.79
N ARG A 337 14.97 -2.67 -33.83
CA ARG A 337 13.57 -2.99 -33.52
C ARG A 337 12.81 -1.77 -32.98
N ALA A 338 13.48 -0.92 -32.19
CA ALA A 338 12.91 0.32 -31.69
C ALA A 338 12.53 1.25 -32.85
N LEU A 339 13.46 1.45 -33.79
CA LEU A 339 13.24 2.27 -34.99
C LEU A 339 12.14 1.70 -35.90
N GLN A 340 12.08 0.37 -36.05
CA GLN A 340 11.04 -0.30 -36.85
C GLN A 340 9.64 -0.22 -36.23
N ARG A 341 9.50 -0.23 -34.90
CA ARG A 341 8.20 -0.19 -34.22
C ARG A 341 7.52 1.18 -34.32
N ARG A 342 8.28 2.27 -34.27
CA ARG A 342 7.78 3.65 -34.43
C ARG A 342 6.90 3.82 -35.68
N ILE A 343 7.17 3.08 -36.75
CA ILE A 343 6.36 3.15 -37.99
C ILE A 343 4.96 2.58 -37.80
N ARG A 344 4.80 1.51 -37.00
CA ARG A 344 3.48 0.93 -36.74
C ARG A 344 2.64 1.83 -35.84
N SER A 345 3.25 2.58 -34.92
CA SER A 345 2.55 3.55 -34.06
C SER A 345 2.12 4.78 -34.88
N GLN A 346 2.99 5.32 -35.73
CA GLN A 346 2.71 6.51 -36.54
C GLN A 346 1.71 6.28 -37.69
N ALA A 347 1.68 5.06 -38.28
CA ALA A 347 0.63 4.66 -39.22
C ALA A 347 -0.77 4.61 -38.58
N ASN A 348 -0.85 4.26 -37.29
CA ASN A 348 -2.11 4.27 -36.52
C ASN A 348 -2.51 5.68 -36.06
N ILE A 349 -1.55 6.57 -35.81
CA ILE A 349 -1.83 7.97 -35.44
C ILE A 349 -2.31 8.77 -36.65
N ASN A 350 -1.68 8.66 -37.82
CA ASN A 350 -2.15 9.36 -39.03
C ASN A 350 -3.53 8.88 -39.49
N ASN A 351 -3.88 7.60 -39.30
CA ASN A 351 -5.23 7.09 -39.53
C ASN A 351 -6.24 7.65 -38.51
N ARG A 352 -5.81 7.96 -37.27
CA ARG A 352 -6.65 8.64 -36.26
C ARG A 352 -6.80 10.13 -36.53
N THR A 353 -5.77 10.81 -37.04
CA THR A 353 -5.82 12.24 -37.36
C THR A 353 -6.61 12.52 -38.64
N LEU A 354 -6.50 11.69 -39.69
CA LEU A 354 -7.40 11.77 -40.85
C LEU A 354 -8.86 11.42 -40.49
N ALA A 355 -9.08 10.52 -39.53
CA ALA A 355 -10.42 10.23 -39.01
C ALA A 355 -11.00 11.40 -38.19
N MET A 356 -10.17 12.24 -37.56
CA MET A 356 -10.61 13.44 -36.85
C MET A 356 -10.94 14.62 -37.77
N THR A 357 -10.26 14.77 -38.91
CA THR A 357 -10.58 15.86 -39.87
C THR A 357 -11.77 15.54 -40.77
N THR A 358 -12.07 14.25 -40.98
CA THR A 358 -13.20 13.81 -41.83
C THR A 358 -14.50 13.56 -41.05
N SER A 359 -14.53 13.80 -39.73
CA SER A 359 -15.70 13.56 -38.87
C SER A 359 -16.54 14.81 -38.56
N GLN A 360 -16.29 15.94 -39.25
CA GLN A 360 -17.23 17.09 -39.27
C GLN A 360 -18.21 17.08 -40.45
N SER A 361 -18.16 16.08 -41.32
CA SER A 361 -19.15 15.92 -42.37
C SER A 361 -19.49 14.45 -42.56
N THR A 362 -20.79 14.17 -42.50
CA THR A 362 -21.47 12.89 -42.79
C THR A 362 -21.54 11.86 -41.66
N SER A 363 -22.78 11.78 -41.14
CA SER A 363 -23.39 10.68 -40.42
C SER A 363 -23.24 9.31 -41.11
N HIS A 364 -23.19 8.28 -40.27
CA HIS A 364 -23.36 6.84 -40.53
C HIS A 364 -22.13 5.99 -40.91
N ALA A 365 -21.77 5.13 -39.94
CA ALA A 365 -21.31 3.74 -40.05
C ALA A 365 -19.98 3.51 -39.32
N ALA A 366 -20.07 2.85 -38.16
CA ALA A 366 -18.93 2.42 -37.35
C ALA A 366 -18.44 1.04 -37.80
N THR A 367 -17.11 0.89 -37.94
CA THR A 367 -16.46 -0.42 -38.09
C THR A 367 -15.23 -0.50 -37.18
N THR A 368 -15.34 -1.29 -36.12
CA THR A 368 -14.25 -1.72 -35.23
C THR A 368 -13.73 -3.09 -35.66
N ASN A 369 -12.41 -3.32 -35.61
CA ASN A 369 -11.81 -4.65 -35.70
C ASN A 369 -11.57 -5.25 -34.31
N PRO A 370 -11.60 -6.59 -34.15
CA PRO A 370 -12.23 -7.23 -33.00
C PRO A 370 -11.20 -7.80 -32.01
N SER A 371 -11.41 -7.51 -30.73
CA SER A 371 -11.16 -8.49 -29.69
C SER A 371 -12.17 -9.62 -29.85
N SER A 372 -11.77 -10.85 -29.55
CA SER A 372 -12.59 -12.06 -29.65
C SER A 372 -13.71 -12.13 -28.59
N THR A 373 -14.52 -11.09 -28.51
CA THR A 373 -15.83 -11.03 -27.84
C THR A 373 -16.83 -10.78 -28.95
N SER A 374 -17.95 -11.51 -28.96
CA SER A 374 -18.95 -11.28 -29.99
C SER A 374 -19.45 -9.82 -29.90
N PRO A 375 -19.88 -9.17 -30.99
CA PRO A 375 -20.47 -7.83 -30.94
C PRO A 375 -21.66 -7.76 -29.97
N ILE A 376 -22.29 -8.91 -29.70
CA ILE A 376 -23.35 -9.08 -28.72
C ILE A 376 -22.80 -8.97 -27.29
N ASP A 377 -21.66 -9.60 -26.98
CA ASP A 377 -21.03 -9.52 -25.65
C ASP A 377 -20.61 -8.08 -25.29
N ASP A 378 -20.13 -7.30 -26.26
CA ASP A 378 -19.78 -5.89 -26.03
C ASP A 378 -21.01 -5.03 -25.74
N ILE A 379 -22.10 -5.22 -26.50
CA ILE A 379 -23.39 -4.56 -26.25
C ILE A 379 -23.96 -4.98 -24.89
N MET A 380 -23.92 -6.26 -24.56
CA MET A 380 -24.39 -6.79 -23.27
C MET A 380 -23.55 -6.28 -22.10
N SER A 381 -22.22 -6.18 -22.27
CA SER A 381 -21.33 -5.61 -21.26
C SER A 381 -21.56 -4.11 -21.05
N SER A 382 -21.95 -3.36 -22.10
CA SER A 382 -22.28 -1.93 -22.01
C SER A 382 -23.64 -1.69 -21.35
N LEU A 383 -24.59 -2.62 -21.52
CA LEU A 383 -25.96 -2.53 -21.02
C LEU A 383 -25.98 -2.45 -19.48
N PHE A 384 -25.07 -3.15 -18.81
CA PHE A 384 -24.98 -3.22 -17.35
C PHE A 384 -23.87 -2.36 -16.75
N ARG A 385 -23.32 -1.38 -17.46
CA ARG A 385 -22.43 -0.34 -16.88
C ARG A 385 -23.23 0.80 -16.25
N PRO A 386 -22.71 1.42 -15.17
CA PRO A 386 -23.33 2.60 -14.60
C PRO A 386 -23.43 3.74 -15.63
N PRO A 387 -24.40 4.66 -15.50
CA PRO A 387 -24.45 5.86 -16.34
C PRO A 387 -23.14 6.66 -16.21
N ILE A 388 -22.65 7.23 -17.31
CA ILE A 388 -21.50 8.14 -17.27
C ILE A 388 -22.01 9.49 -16.75
N VAL A 389 -21.52 9.89 -15.58
CA VAL A 389 -21.95 11.11 -14.89
C VAL A 389 -20.73 12.01 -14.73
N ARG A 390 -20.37 12.73 -15.80
CA ARG A 390 -19.31 13.75 -15.77
C ARG A 390 -19.83 14.97 -15.01
N THR A 391 -19.79 14.92 -13.69
CA THR A 391 -20.27 16.01 -12.84
C THR A 391 -19.16 17.05 -12.69
N GLY A 392 -19.35 18.23 -13.28
CA GLY A 392 -18.54 19.42 -12.99
C GLY A 392 -18.92 20.11 -11.66
N THR A 393 -19.67 19.43 -10.79
CA THR A 393 -20.21 19.95 -9.54
C THR A 393 -19.67 19.14 -8.36
N ALA A 394 -19.29 19.81 -7.26
CA ALA A 394 -18.66 19.21 -6.09
C ALA A 394 -19.53 18.23 -5.27
N ALA A 395 -20.83 18.08 -5.57
CA ALA A 395 -21.78 17.29 -4.78
C ALA A 395 -22.28 16.03 -5.53
N LEU A 396 -22.35 14.88 -4.84
CA LEU A 396 -22.78 13.61 -5.40
C LEU A 396 -24.30 13.52 -5.53
N ASN A 397 -24.81 13.50 -6.77
CA ASN A 397 -26.22 13.23 -7.03
C ASN A 397 -26.47 11.74 -7.31
N ARG A 398 -26.94 11.01 -6.29
CA ARG A 398 -27.23 9.56 -6.33
C ARG A 398 -28.30 9.19 -7.36
N ALA A 399 -29.23 10.08 -7.67
CA ALA A 399 -30.31 9.81 -8.63
C ALA A 399 -29.77 9.58 -10.05
N LEU A 400 -28.63 10.20 -10.40
CA LEU A 400 -27.99 10.09 -11.72
C LEU A 400 -27.44 8.69 -12.01
N PHE A 401 -27.35 7.82 -10.99
CA PHE A 401 -26.91 6.43 -11.14
C PHE A 401 -28.07 5.45 -11.41
N THR A 402 -29.29 5.96 -11.58
CA THR A 402 -30.44 5.12 -11.92
C THR A 402 -30.40 4.75 -13.40
N LYS A 403 -30.31 3.46 -13.70
CA LYS A 403 -30.38 2.91 -15.05
C LYS A 403 -31.61 2.01 -15.19
N LYS A 404 -32.43 2.29 -16.20
CA LYS A 404 -33.60 1.49 -16.57
C LYS A 404 -33.24 0.63 -17.77
N ILE A 405 -33.37 -0.68 -17.65
CA ILE A 405 -32.98 -1.65 -18.68
C ILE A 405 -34.25 -2.39 -19.13
N PRO A 406 -34.68 -2.23 -20.39
CA PRO A 406 -35.80 -2.98 -20.93
C PRO A 406 -35.39 -4.44 -21.15
N LEU A 407 -36.13 -5.36 -20.52
CA LEU A 407 -35.92 -6.80 -20.55
C LEU A 407 -37.24 -7.54 -20.81
N ALA A 408 -37.15 -8.84 -21.07
CA ALA A 408 -38.28 -9.76 -21.00
C ALA A 408 -38.27 -10.49 -19.65
N ALA A 409 -39.45 -10.89 -19.19
CA ALA A 409 -39.58 -11.81 -18.06
C ALA A 409 -40.57 -12.93 -18.38
N ALA A 410 -40.28 -14.15 -17.93
CA ALA A 410 -41.22 -15.26 -17.98
C ALA A 410 -42.09 -15.25 -16.72
N ALA A 411 -43.30 -14.71 -16.84
CA ALA A 411 -44.35 -14.79 -15.83
C ALA A 411 -44.77 -16.23 -15.57
N VAL A 412 -44.82 -16.62 -14.30
CA VAL A 412 -45.17 -17.99 -13.90
C VAL A 412 -46.64 -18.04 -13.49
N HIS A 413 -47.42 -18.92 -14.12
CA HIS A 413 -48.85 -19.04 -13.83
C HIS A 413 -49.12 -19.67 -12.45
N ASP A 414 -48.36 -20.71 -12.06
CA ASP A 414 -48.43 -21.36 -10.74
C ASP A 414 -47.10 -21.25 -9.97
N ALA A 415 -47.16 -20.73 -8.74
CA ALA A 415 -46.00 -20.59 -7.86
C ALA A 415 -45.28 -21.92 -7.55
N ARG A 416 -45.98 -23.06 -7.62
CA ARG A 416 -45.37 -24.39 -7.42
C ARG A 416 -44.35 -24.74 -8.49
N LEU A 417 -44.48 -24.17 -9.69
CA LEU A 417 -43.61 -24.43 -10.83
C LEU A 417 -42.28 -23.65 -10.77
N ILE A 418 -42.16 -22.68 -9.86
CA ILE A 418 -40.99 -21.80 -9.77
C ILE A 418 -39.70 -22.59 -9.53
N ALA A 419 -39.71 -23.56 -8.62
CA ALA A 419 -38.50 -24.33 -8.32
C ALA A 419 -38.03 -25.18 -9.52
N ALA A 420 -38.99 -25.78 -10.24
CA ALA A 420 -38.72 -26.60 -11.41
C ALA A 420 -38.18 -25.76 -12.58
N TYR A 421 -38.87 -24.67 -12.93
CA TYR A 421 -38.44 -23.79 -14.02
C TYR A 421 -37.16 -23.03 -13.73
N ARG A 422 -36.91 -22.61 -12.47
CA ARG A 422 -35.63 -21.99 -12.10
C ARG A 422 -34.45 -22.89 -12.45
N LYS A 423 -34.52 -24.19 -12.11
CA LYS A 423 -33.45 -25.15 -12.37
C LYS A 423 -33.25 -25.37 -13.87
N ARG A 424 -34.35 -25.45 -14.63
CA ARG A 424 -34.33 -25.66 -16.08
C ARG A 424 -33.78 -24.44 -16.83
N LEU A 425 -34.30 -23.25 -16.54
CA LEU A 425 -33.87 -21.99 -17.17
C LEU A 425 -32.41 -21.64 -16.84
N HIS A 426 -31.95 -21.94 -15.62
CA HIS A 426 -30.54 -21.80 -15.28
C HIS A 426 -29.66 -22.81 -16.03
N ALA A 427 -30.12 -24.05 -16.22
CA ALA A 427 -29.37 -25.06 -16.97
C ALA A 427 -29.29 -24.72 -18.46
N SER A 428 -30.34 -24.10 -19.03
CA SER A 428 -30.36 -23.67 -20.42
C SER A 428 -29.75 -22.28 -20.67
N LYS A 429 -29.32 -21.58 -19.61
CA LYS A 429 -28.76 -20.22 -19.66
C LYS A 429 -29.73 -19.18 -20.27
N GLU A 430 -31.03 -19.35 -20.02
CA GLU A 430 -32.08 -18.43 -20.50
C GLU A 430 -32.44 -17.34 -19.48
N LEU A 431 -31.86 -17.42 -18.28
CA LEU A 431 -32.19 -16.61 -17.11
C LEU A 431 -31.07 -15.61 -16.83
N LEU A 432 -31.46 -14.35 -16.59
CA LEU A 432 -30.52 -13.24 -16.37
C LEU A 432 -29.57 -13.56 -15.22
N ASP A 433 -28.28 -13.69 -15.52
CA ASP A 433 -27.22 -13.90 -14.54
C ASP A 433 -26.49 -12.57 -14.24
N LEU A 434 -27.02 -11.81 -13.28
CA LEU A 434 -26.44 -10.56 -12.82
C LEU A 434 -26.10 -10.64 -11.32
N ASP A 435 -24.88 -10.24 -10.96
CA ASP A 435 -24.45 -10.24 -9.57
C ASP A 435 -25.33 -9.32 -8.72
N ARG A 436 -25.70 -9.73 -7.50
CA ARG A 436 -26.60 -8.99 -6.57
C ARG A 436 -28.03 -8.73 -7.06
N VAL A 437 -28.44 -9.18 -8.25
CA VAL A 437 -29.85 -9.16 -8.69
C VAL A 437 -30.45 -10.55 -8.54
N SER A 438 -31.65 -10.64 -7.96
CA SER A 438 -32.36 -11.92 -7.95
C SER A 438 -32.98 -12.15 -9.33
N PRO A 439 -32.75 -13.32 -9.97
CA PRO A 439 -33.38 -13.63 -11.25
C PRO A 439 -34.88 -13.91 -11.14
N ILE A 440 -35.43 -13.93 -9.91
CA ILE A 440 -36.86 -14.06 -9.65
C ILE A 440 -37.35 -12.72 -9.13
N ALA A 441 -38.22 -12.07 -9.91
CA ALA A 441 -38.81 -10.79 -9.57
C ALA A 441 -40.33 -10.92 -9.33
N LYS A 442 -40.93 -9.87 -8.77
CA LYS A 442 -42.39 -9.71 -8.75
C LYS A 442 -42.87 -9.47 -10.18
N HIS A 443 -44.12 -9.85 -10.47
CA HIS A 443 -44.72 -9.57 -11.76
C HIS A 443 -44.70 -8.04 -12.06
N PRO A 444 -44.47 -7.60 -13.32
CA PRO A 444 -44.40 -6.17 -13.65
C PRO A 444 -45.75 -5.43 -13.51
N ASP A 445 -46.87 -6.14 -13.67
CA ASP A 445 -48.21 -5.63 -13.34
C ASP A 445 -48.39 -5.53 -11.80
N PRO A 446 -48.67 -4.33 -11.25
CA PRO A 446 -48.85 -4.10 -9.81
C PRO A 446 -49.94 -4.99 -9.18
N VAL A 447 -51.05 -5.23 -9.88
CA VAL A 447 -52.18 -6.00 -9.35
C VAL A 447 -51.78 -7.46 -9.18
N LEU A 448 -51.09 -8.03 -10.17
CA LEU A 448 -50.60 -9.40 -10.12
C LEU A 448 -49.42 -9.54 -9.13
N ALA A 449 -48.59 -8.51 -9.00
CA ALA A 449 -47.50 -8.47 -8.02
C ALA A 449 -48.01 -8.54 -6.58
N ASP A 450 -49.09 -7.79 -6.27
CA ASP A 450 -49.72 -7.79 -4.95
C ASP A 450 -50.42 -9.12 -4.63
N GLN A 451 -50.88 -9.84 -5.66
CA GLN A 451 -51.35 -11.23 -5.55
C GLN A 451 -50.20 -12.24 -5.38
N GLY A 452 -48.94 -11.78 -5.32
CA GLY A 452 -47.77 -12.62 -5.10
C GLY A 452 -47.28 -13.37 -6.34
N LYS A 453 -47.76 -13.01 -7.54
CA LYS A 453 -47.26 -13.57 -8.81
C LYS A 453 -45.82 -13.14 -9.06
N LYS A 454 -45.04 -14.05 -9.64
CA LYS A 454 -43.60 -13.88 -9.87
C LYS A 454 -43.25 -14.16 -11.32
N CYS A 455 -42.11 -13.63 -11.74
CA CYS A 455 -41.55 -13.87 -13.05
C CYS A 455 -40.04 -14.16 -12.96
N PHE A 456 -39.51 -14.88 -13.95
CA PHE A 456 -38.07 -15.04 -14.15
C PHE A 456 -37.57 -13.95 -15.07
N LEU A 457 -36.55 -13.21 -14.66
CA LEU A 457 -35.87 -12.26 -15.53
C LEU A 457 -35.08 -13.04 -16.58
N LEU A 458 -35.31 -12.75 -17.85
CA LEU A 458 -34.67 -13.44 -18.97
C LEU A 458 -33.46 -12.65 -19.47
N GLU A 459 -32.59 -13.32 -20.22
CA GLU A 459 -31.46 -12.67 -20.89
C GLU A 459 -31.90 -11.54 -21.84
N PRO A 460 -31.15 -10.43 -21.95
CA PRO A 460 -31.51 -9.23 -22.76
C PRO A 460 -31.79 -9.46 -24.24
N ASN A 461 -31.40 -10.61 -24.80
CA ASN A 461 -31.67 -10.99 -26.18
C ASN A 461 -33.11 -11.48 -26.40
N VAL A 462 -33.84 -11.82 -25.35
CA VAL A 462 -35.24 -12.27 -25.42
C VAL A 462 -36.20 -11.09 -25.55
N ARG A 463 -37.14 -11.17 -26.51
CA ARG A 463 -38.16 -10.15 -26.78
C ARG A 463 -39.57 -10.74 -26.67
N PRO A 464 -40.48 -10.15 -25.87
CA PRO A 464 -41.83 -10.69 -25.70
C PRO A 464 -42.65 -10.70 -26.99
N GLU A 465 -42.41 -9.76 -27.90
CA GLU A 465 -43.18 -9.63 -29.15
C GLU A 465 -42.72 -10.61 -30.24
N LYS A 466 -41.58 -11.29 -30.03
CA LYS A 466 -40.90 -12.11 -31.05
C LYS A 466 -40.61 -13.51 -30.52
N PRO A 467 -41.54 -14.48 -30.68
CA PRO A 467 -41.37 -15.85 -30.21
C PRO A 467 -40.12 -16.57 -30.72
N GLU A 468 -39.59 -16.13 -31.87
CA GLU A 468 -38.32 -16.61 -32.43
C GLU A 468 -37.12 -16.36 -31.51
N THR A 469 -37.19 -15.36 -30.62
CA THR A 469 -36.14 -15.03 -29.65
C THR A 469 -36.21 -15.87 -28.37
N TRP A 470 -37.28 -16.64 -28.17
CA TRP A 470 -37.48 -17.41 -26.95
C TRP A 470 -36.68 -18.70 -27.00
N GLY A 471 -35.91 -18.96 -25.94
CA GLY A 471 -35.16 -20.20 -25.79
C GLY A 471 -36.06 -21.43 -25.60
N PRO A 472 -35.47 -22.63 -25.63
CA PRO A 472 -36.22 -23.88 -25.66
C PRO A 472 -37.09 -24.09 -24.42
N VAL A 473 -36.62 -23.71 -23.23
CA VAL A 473 -37.36 -23.92 -21.98
C VAL A 473 -38.52 -22.92 -21.86
N VAL A 474 -38.30 -21.65 -22.23
CA VAL A 474 -39.36 -20.64 -22.26
C VAL A 474 -40.44 -21.03 -23.28
N ARG A 475 -40.06 -21.43 -24.49
CA ARG A 475 -41.00 -21.82 -25.56
C ARG A 475 -41.87 -23.02 -25.16
N GLU A 476 -41.26 -24.04 -24.57
CA GLU A 476 -42.00 -25.21 -24.07
C GLU A 476 -42.97 -24.82 -22.94
N GLY A 477 -42.54 -23.97 -22.00
CA GLY A 477 -43.39 -23.51 -20.90
C GLY A 477 -44.58 -22.68 -21.37
N VAL A 478 -44.41 -21.87 -22.44
CA VAL A 478 -45.51 -21.11 -23.04
C VAL A 478 -46.47 -22.03 -23.80
N GLN A 479 -45.98 -23.02 -24.54
CA GLN A 479 -46.82 -24.02 -25.23
C GLN A 479 -47.68 -24.84 -24.25
N LYS A 480 -47.18 -25.06 -23.03
CA LYS A 480 -47.89 -25.76 -21.95
C LYS A 480 -48.81 -24.84 -21.13
N GLU A 481 -48.89 -23.55 -21.46
CA GLU A 481 -49.62 -22.54 -20.68
C GLU A 481 -49.12 -22.42 -19.22
N GLU A 482 -47.87 -22.82 -18.96
CA GLU A 482 -47.25 -22.79 -17.63
C GLU A 482 -46.46 -21.48 -17.41
N LEU A 483 -45.97 -20.87 -18.50
CA LEU A 483 -45.28 -19.58 -18.52
C LEU A 483 -45.93 -18.61 -19.51
N GLY A 484 -45.85 -17.30 -19.24
CA GLY A 484 -46.13 -16.24 -20.20
C GLY A 484 -44.93 -15.29 -20.32
N VAL A 485 -44.62 -14.79 -21.51
CA VAL A 485 -43.51 -13.83 -21.69
C VAL A 485 -44.06 -12.41 -21.68
N VAL A 486 -43.56 -11.57 -20.77
CA VAL A 486 -44.02 -10.19 -20.55
C VAL A 486 -42.86 -9.20 -20.61
N ASN A 487 -43.16 -7.94 -20.95
CA ASN A 487 -42.20 -6.84 -20.87
C ASN A 487 -41.87 -6.53 -19.40
N TYR A 488 -40.58 -6.32 -19.11
CA TYR A 488 -40.08 -6.04 -17.77
C TYR A 488 -39.03 -4.92 -17.81
N GLU A 489 -39.13 -3.94 -16.91
CA GLU A 489 -38.12 -2.89 -16.77
C GLU A 489 -37.27 -3.16 -15.52
N LEU A 490 -36.01 -3.54 -15.71
CA LEU A 490 -35.05 -3.69 -14.61
C LEU A 490 -34.48 -2.32 -14.24
N VAL A 491 -34.70 -1.90 -12.99
CA VAL A 491 -34.19 -0.64 -12.46
C VAL A 491 -32.98 -0.90 -11.57
N LEU A 492 -31.80 -0.48 -12.03
CA LEU A 492 -30.56 -0.53 -11.26
C LEU A 492 -30.28 0.86 -10.69
N GLY A 493 -30.42 1.02 -9.37
CA GLY A 493 -30.18 2.29 -8.67
C GLY A 493 -28.77 2.41 -8.08
N TYR A 494 -28.50 3.52 -7.39
CA TYR A 494 -27.21 3.78 -6.72
C TYR A 494 -26.74 2.61 -5.84
N GLU A 495 -27.65 2.00 -5.07
CA GLU A 495 -27.34 0.88 -4.15
C GLU A 495 -26.77 -0.36 -4.83
N TYR A 496 -27.11 -0.58 -6.10
CA TYR A 496 -26.62 -1.72 -6.86
C TYR A 496 -25.13 -1.60 -7.21
N TRP A 497 -24.70 -0.39 -7.57
CA TRP A 497 -23.35 -0.12 -8.06
C TRP A 497 -22.31 -0.24 -6.95
N SER A 498 -21.19 -0.89 -7.24
CA SER A 498 -20.07 -0.93 -6.32
C SER A 498 -19.40 0.44 -6.22
N TYR A 499 -18.56 0.61 -5.18
CA TYR A 499 -17.67 1.77 -5.07
C TYR A 499 -16.89 2.01 -6.37
N ARG A 500 -16.31 0.95 -6.94
CA ARG A 500 -15.51 1.06 -8.17
C ARG A 500 -16.35 1.50 -9.37
N ASP A 501 -17.58 0.97 -9.51
CA ASP A 501 -18.48 1.34 -10.60
C ASP A 501 -18.83 2.83 -10.55
N ILE A 502 -19.16 3.33 -9.36
CA ILE A 502 -19.49 4.74 -9.16
C ILE A 502 -18.27 5.63 -9.44
N MET A 503 -17.09 5.22 -8.99
CA MET A 503 -15.85 5.97 -9.23
C MET A 503 -15.50 6.08 -10.70
N LEU A 504 -15.63 5.00 -11.47
CA LEU A 504 -15.42 5.03 -12.93
C LEU A 504 -16.41 5.97 -13.65
N SER A 505 -17.61 6.14 -13.10
CA SER A 505 -18.61 7.04 -13.67
C SER A 505 -18.38 8.52 -13.38
N ILE A 506 -17.74 8.87 -12.26
CA ILE A 506 -17.58 10.25 -11.80
C ILE A 506 -16.17 10.81 -11.99
N LEU A 507 -15.14 9.96 -11.91
CA LEU A 507 -13.75 10.39 -12.08
C LEU A 507 -13.40 10.51 -13.57
N PRO A 508 -12.52 11.46 -13.93
CA PRO A 508 -11.92 11.52 -15.26
C PRO A 508 -11.26 10.20 -15.66
N GLU A 509 -11.29 9.87 -16.97
CA GLU A 509 -10.80 8.59 -17.50
C GLU A 509 -9.30 8.39 -17.23
N GLU A 510 -8.53 9.48 -17.14
CA GLU A 510 -7.11 9.49 -16.81
C GLU A 510 -6.83 8.98 -15.40
N LEU A 511 -7.82 9.09 -14.49
CA LEU A 511 -7.74 8.65 -13.10
C LEU A 511 -8.32 7.25 -12.87
N HIS A 512 -8.73 6.53 -13.93
CA HIS A 512 -9.31 5.18 -13.79
C HIS A 512 -8.26 4.10 -13.49
N GLY A 513 -6.98 4.39 -13.73
CA GLY A 513 -5.87 3.44 -13.57
C GLY A 513 -5.58 3.04 -12.13
N ASP A 514 -5.85 3.92 -11.15
CA ASP A 514 -5.50 3.69 -9.73
C ASP A 514 -6.54 4.27 -8.76
N ILE A 515 -7.81 3.89 -8.94
CA ILE A 515 -8.92 4.41 -8.12
C ILE A 515 -8.63 4.13 -6.62
N PRO A 516 -8.66 5.16 -5.75
CA PRO A 516 -8.34 5.00 -4.34
C PRO A 516 -9.29 4.00 -3.66
N ALA A 517 -8.80 2.80 -3.37
CA ALA A 517 -9.59 1.77 -2.67
C ALA A 517 -9.02 1.43 -1.28
N GLY A 518 -7.76 1.78 -1.01
CA GLY A 518 -7.09 1.52 0.25
C GLY A 518 -7.36 2.61 1.29
N PHE A 519 -7.93 2.23 2.43
CA PHE A 519 -8.14 3.12 3.58
C PHE A 519 -7.91 2.39 4.90
N ASN A 520 -7.61 3.14 5.95
CA ASN A 520 -7.46 2.59 7.30
C ASN A 520 -8.74 2.87 8.09
N VAL A 521 -9.10 1.98 9.01
CA VAL A 521 -10.29 2.14 9.86
C VAL A 521 -9.91 2.07 11.34
N ALA A 522 -10.45 3.02 12.09
CA ALA A 522 -10.47 3.03 13.55
C ALA A 522 -11.93 3.13 14.00
N GLY A 523 -12.51 2.01 14.44
CA GLY A 523 -13.93 1.96 14.80
C GLY A 523 -14.83 2.33 13.62
N HIS A 524 -15.54 3.45 13.74
CA HIS A 524 -16.43 3.96 12.69
C HIS A 524 -15.79 5.07 11.83
N VAL A 525 -14.53 5.41 12.10
CA VAL A 525 -13.79 6.45 11.37
C VAL A 525 -12.92 5.79 10.31
N ALA A 526 -13.07 6.22 9.06
CA ALA A 526 -12.19 5.87 7.97
C ALA A 526 -11.19 6.99 7.70
N HIS A 527 -9.93 6.62 7.49
CA HIS A 527 -8.86 7.52 7.09
C HIS A 527 -8.43 7.20 5.65
N LEU A 528 -8.61 8.17 4.76
CA LEU A 528 -8.22 8.10 3.37
C LEU A 528 -6.77 8.58 3.18
N ASN A 529 -6.00 7.81 2.40
CA ASN A 529 -4.70 8.24 1.89
C ASN A 529 -4.85 8.55 0.40
N LEU A 530 -5.21 9.79 0.06
CA LEU A 530 -5.37 10.21 -1.33
C LEU A 530 -4.04 10.68 -1.92
N ARG A 531 -3.73 10.24 -3.14
CA ARG A 531 -2.65 10.84 -3.93
C ARG A 531 -3.09 12.21 -4.43
N GLU A 532 -2.12 13.06 -4.75
CA GLU A 532 -2.34 14.45 -5.17
C GLU A 532 -3.35 14.58 -6.31
N ALA A 533 -3.28 13.70 -7.31
CA ALA A 533 -4.20 13.66 -8.44
C ALA A 533 -5.69 13.46 -8.06
N TYR A 534 -5.98 12.88 -6.89
CA TYR A 534 -7.33 12.64 -6.39
C TYR A 534 -7.81 13.69 -5.38
N LEU A 535 -6.94 14.61 -4.92
CA LEU A 535 -7.31 15.65 -3.95
C LEU A 535 -8.47 16.53 -4.42
N PRO A 536 -8.59 16.93 -5.69
CA PRO A 536 -9.75 17.70 -6.17
C PRO A 536 -11.09 16.96 -5.97
N TYR A 537 -11.07 15.63 -5.90
CA TYR A 537 -12.24 14.77 -5.76
C TYR A 537 -12.43 14.23 -4.34
N LYS A 538 -11.65 14.68 -3.36
CA LYS A 538 -11.60 14.09 -2.01
C LYS A 538 -12.95 13.99 -1.30
N TYR A 539 -13.79 15.00 -1.45
CA TYR A 539 -15.14 15.02 -0.85
C TYR A 539 -16.09 14.02 -1.53
N LEU A 540 -16.06 13.94 -2.86
CA LEU A 540 -16.84 12.95 -3.62
C LEU A 540 -16.41 11.53 -3.25
N VAL A 541 -15.10 11.30 -3.17
CA VAL A 541 -14.54 10.00 -2.80
C VAL A 541 -14.98 9.60 -1.40
N ALA A 542 -14.91 10.54 -0.44
CA ALA A 542 -15.34 10.31 0.93
C ALA A 542 -16.84 10.04 1.06
N GLU A 543 -17.68 10.76 0.29
CA GLU A 543 -19.13 10.58 0.31
C GLU A 543 -19.52 9.19 -0.22
N VAL A 544 -18.94 8.77 -1.36
CA VAL A 544 -19.16 7.41 -1.90
C VAL A 544 -18.62 6.34 -0.94
N LEU A 545 -17.49 6.59 -0.29
CA LEU A 545 -16.92 5.68 0.70
C LEU A 545 -17.88 5.48 1.88
N LEU A 546 -18.45 6.57 2.40
CA LEU A 546 -19.41 6.56 3.51
C LEU A 546 -20.67 5.78 3.12
N ASP A 547 -21.25 6.07 1.95
CA ASP A 547 -22.45 5.39 1.44
C ASP A 547 -22.23 3.88 1.28
N LYS A 548 -21.06 3.46 0.78
CA LYS A 548 -20.76 2.06 0.47
C LYS A 548 -20.23 1.25 1.65
N ASN A 549 -19.97 1.88 2.79
CA ASN A 549 -19.46 1.21 3.98
C ASN A 549 -20.31 1.55 5.21
N PRO A 550 -21.40 0.79 5.48
CA PRO A 550 -22.35 1.12 6.56
C PRO A 550 -21.78 1.18 7.99
N GLN A 551 -20.58 0.64 8.20
CA GLN A 551 -19.88 0.70 9.49
C GLN A 551 -19.12 2.02 9.69
N ILE A 552 -18.84 2.74 8.61
CA ILE A 552 -18.16 4.02 8.62
C ILE A 552 -19.21 5.12 8.74
N ARG A 553 -18.99 6.04 9.68
CA ARG A 553 -19.83 7.24 9.83
C ARG A 553 -19.07 8.51 9.51
N THR A 554 -17.76 8.51 9.70
CA THR A 554 -16.91 9.69 9.51
C THR A 554 -15.71 9.31 8.66
N VAL A 555 -15.40 10.12 7.66
CA VAL A 555 -14.24 9.95 6.78
C VAL A 555 -13.35 11.16 6.94
N ILE A 556 -12.08 10.92 7.26
CA ILE A 556 -11.08 11.97 7.46
C ILE A 556 -9.91 11.80 6.48
N ASN A 557 -9.19 12.89 6.27
CA ASN A 557 -7.86 12.91 5.69
C ASN A 557 -6.88 13.46 6.74
N LYS A 558 -5.70 12.84 6.87
CA LYS A 558 -4.64 13.38 7.74
C LYS A 558 -3.89 14.44 6.96
N VAL A 559 -3.80 15.63 7.52
CA VAL A 559 -3.09 16.75 6.87
C VAL A 559 -1.59 16.73 7.17
N ASP A 560 -1.18 16.05 8.25
CA ASP A 560 0.22 15.98 8.68
C ASP A 560 0.71 14.56 8.98
N ASN A 561 2.04 14.40 8.89
CA ASN A 561 2.72 13.18 9.28
C ASN A 561 2.78 13.04 10.80
N VAL A 562 2.33 11.88 11.30
CA VAL A 562 2.32 11.55 12.73
C VAL A 562 3.72 11.67 13.33
N GLY A 563 3.88 12.52 14.35
CA GLY A 563 5.08 12.59 15.19
C GLY A 563 6.16 13.59 14.76
N ARG A 564 5.97 14.38 13.69
CA ARG A 564 6.88 15.51 13.38
C ARG A 564 6.60 16.75 14.24
N GLU A 565 5.32 17.06 14.50
CA GLU A 565 4.90 18.29 15.18
C GLU A 565 4.40 18.07 16.62
N SER A 566 4.17 16.81 17.01
CA SER A 566 3.59 16.45 18.31
C SER A 566 4.35 15.31 18.97
N GLU A 567 4.93 15.60 20.14
CA GLU A 567 5.56 14.60 21.01
C GLU A 567 4.59 13.47 21.41
N PHE A 568 3.28 13.77 21.44
CA PHE A 568 2.24 12.80 21.80
C PHE A 568 1.78 11.92 20.64
N ARG A 569 2.39 12.06 19.45
CA ARG A 569 2.02 11.33 18.23
C ARG A 569 0.54 11.54 17.84
N THR A 570 -0.01 12.71 18.14
CA THR A 570 -1.30 13.16 17.60
C THR A 570 -1.14 13.57 16.13
N PHE A 571 -2.25 13.73 15.42
CA PHE A 571 -2.25 14.17 14.02
C PHE A 571 -3.33 15.23 13.82
N ALA A 572 -3.03 16.23 12.99
CA ALA A 572 -4.05 17.10 12.46
C ALA A 572 -4.83 16.38 11.35
N TYR A 573 -6.11 16.69 11.24
CA TYR A 573 -7.01 16.05 10.29
C TYR A 573 -8.05 17.04 9.77
N GLU A 574 -8.58 16.74 8.60
CA GLU A 574 -9.78 17.36 8.05
C GLU A 574 -10.89 16.31 7.91
N VAL A 575 -12.13 16.71 8.18
CA VAL A 575 -13.30 15.87 7.94
C VAL A 575 -13.72 16.02 6.48
N LEU A 576 -13.74 14.91 5.75
CA LEU A 576 -14.17 14.87 4.36
C LEU A 576 -15.63 14.50 4.20
N ALA A 577 -16.17 13.63 5.05
CA ALA A 577 -17.58 13.26 5.03
C ALA A 577 -18.06 12.78 6.40
N GLY A 578 -19.34 12.99 6.70
CA GLY A 578 -19.96 12.61 7.97
C GLY A 578 -19.75 13.64 9.09
N PRO A 579 -20.20 13.34 10.32
CA PRO A 579 -20.01 14.22 11.47
C PRO A 579 -18.55 14.23 11.94
N ASP A 580 -18.11 15.34 12.54
CA ASP A 580 -16.82 15.42 13.24
C ASP A 580 -16.91 14.68 14.60
N ASP A 581 -16.95 13.35 14.54
CA ASP A 581 -16.96 12.43 15.68
C ASP A 581 -15.75 11.48 15.56
N LEU A 582 -14.70 11.74 16.33
CA LEU A 582 -13.54 10.87 16.43
C LEU A 582 -13.55 9.98 17.68
N ASN A 583 -14.66 9.91 18.41
CA ASN A 583 -14.81 8.98 19.54
C ASN A 583 -15.06 7.57 19.04
N VAL A 584 -14.00 6.78 18.96
CA VAL A 584 -14.05 5.43 18.40
C VAL A 584 -14.11 4.38 19.50
N SER A 585 -14.80 3.27 19.20
CA SER A 585 -14.73 2.04 19.98
C SER A 585 -14.14 0.95 19.11
N VAL A 586 -13.02 0.37 19.54
CA VAL A 586 -12.34 -0.72 18.83
C VAL A 586 -12.21 -1.94 19.74
N ALA A 587 -12.19 -3.12 19.15
CA ALA A 587 -11.99 -4.37 19.87
C ALA A 587 -10.74 -5.07 19.35
N GLU A 588 -9.80 -5.37 20.26
CA GLU A 588 -8.54 -6.05 19.94
C GLU A 588 -8.22 -7.07 21.04
N HIS A 589 -7.84 -8.30 20.67
CA HIS A 589 -7.55 -9.42 21.61
C HIS A 589 -8.64 -9.64 22.68
N GLY A 590 -9.90 -9.48 22.28
CA GLY A 590 -11.05 -9.61 23.17
C GLY A 590 -11.15 -8.52 24.24
N CYS A 591 -10.39 -7.43 24.10
CA CYS A 591 -10.49 -6.23 24.91
C CYS A 591 -11.13 -5.11 24.09
N THR A 592 -11.89 -4.23 24.74
CA THR A 592 -12.52 -3.07 24.08
C THR A 592 -11.85 -1.80 24.55
N PHE A 593 -11.49 -0.94 23.60
CA PHE A 593 -10.88 0.36 23.83
C PHE A 593 -11.80 1.44 23.28
N GLU A 594 -12.04 2.47 24.08
CA GLU A 594 -12.85 3.63 23.71
C GLU A 594 -11.98 4.88 23.89
N PHE A 595 -11.80 5.65 22.82
CA PHE A 595 -10.93 6.80 22.82
C PHE A 595 -11.27 7.81 21.71
N ASP A 596 -10.76 9.03 21.87
CA ASP A 596 -10.78 10.06 20.84
C ASP A 596 -9.55 9.89 19.94
N TYR A 597 -9.79 9.51 18.69
CA TYR A 597 -8.74 9.16 17.74
C TYR A 597 -7.83 10.36 17.39
N SER A 598 -8.27 11.61 17.60
CA SER A 598 -7.40 12.78 17.40
C SER A 598 -6.35 12.97 18.50
N LYS A 599 -6.64 12.48 19.70
CA LYS A 599 -5.86 12.78 20.92
C LYS A 599 -4.84 11.70 21.28
N VAL A 600 -4.94 10.52 20.66
CA VAL A 600 -4.06 9.38 20.95
C VAL A 600 -3.62 8.67 19.68
N TYR A 601 -2.41 8.10 19.73
CA TYR A 601 -1.93 7.25 18.66
C TYR A 601 -2.61 5.87 18.70
N TRP A 602 -3.20 5.45 17.59
CA TRP A 602 -3.74 4.11 17.41
C TRP A 602 -3.49 3.58 15.98
N ASN A 603 -3.13 2.30 15.86
CA ASN A 603 -2.97 1.63 14.58
C ASN A 603 -3.44 0.17 14.65
N SER A 604 -4.63 -0.09 14.11
CA SER A 604 -5.25 -1.42 14.06
C SER A 604 -4.40 -2.46 13.32
N LYS A 605 -3.46 -2.05 12.46
CA LYS A 605 -2.59 -2.98 11.73
C LYS A 605 -1.44 -3.55 12.57
N LEU A 606 -1.28 -3.10 13.81
CA LEU A 606 -0.32 -3.67 14.78
C LEU A 606 -0.93 -4.80 15.61
N GLU A 607 -2.20 -5.17 15.40
CA GLU A 607 -2.87 -6.19 16.19
C GLU A 607 -2.10 -7.52 16.23
N THR A 608 -1.52 -7.96 15.11
CA THR A 608 -0.72 -9.19 15.06
C THR A 608 0.51 -9.12 15.96
N GLU A 609 1.17 -7.97 16.00
CA GLU A 609 2.34 -7.74 16.85
C GLU A 609 1.96 -7.64 18.33
N HIS A 610 0.88 -6.93 18.64
CA HIS A 610 0.32 -6.89 19.99
C HIS A 610 0.01 -8.31 20.49
N ARG A 611 -0.59 -9.16 19.65
CA ARG A 611 -0.88 -10.56 19.98
C ARG A 611 0.39 -11.33 20.30
N ARG A 612 1.42 -11.15 19.47
CA ARG A 612 2.69 -11.87 19.56
C ARG A 612 3.39 -11.54 20.88
N ILE A 613 3.60 -10.26 21.16
CA ILE A 613 4.26 -9.80 22.39
C ILE A 613 3.46 -10.20 23.63
N VAL A 614 2.14 -9.98 23.66
CA VAL A 614 1.28 -10.42 24.78
C VAL A 614 1.33 -11.94 24.95
N GLY A 615 1.51 -12.68 23.86
CA GLY A 615 1.70 -14.13 23.85
C GLY A 615 2.91 -14.59 24.67
N LEU A 616 3.99 -13.81 24.68
CA LEU A 616 5.23 -14.13 25.39
C LEU A 616 5.09 -14.07 26.93
N PHE A 617 4.14 -13.28 27.45
CA PHE A 617 3.99 -13.11 28.90
C PHE A 617 3.25 -14.28 29.55
N LYS A 618 3.75 -14.71 30.71
CA LYS A 618 3.14 -15.78 31.52
C LYS A 618 2.31 -15.21 32.67
N PRO A 619 1.16 -15.81 33.01
CA PRO A 619 0.37 -15.38 34.16
C PRO A 619 1.19 -15.34 35.45
N GLY A 620 1.03 -14.28 36.25
CA GLY A 620 1.79 -14.05 37.48
C GLY A 620 3.11 -13.30 37.28
N GLU A 621 3.60 -13.10 36.06
CA GLU A 621 4.78 -12.26 35.79
C GLU A 621 4.49 -10.77 35.93
N VAL A 622 5.58 -9.98 36.01
CA VAL A 622 5.52 -8.51 36.00
C VAL A 622 6.07 -7.97 34.68
N VAL A 623 5.28 -7.12 34.02
CA VAL A 623 5.62 -6.48 32.75
C VAL A 623 5.54 -4.97 32.89
N CYS A 624 6.55 -4.27 32.37
CA CYS A 624 6.56 -2.82 32.25
C CYS A 624 6.33 -2.42 30.79
N ASP A 625 5.19 -1.79 30.51
CA ASP A 625 4.87 -1.21 29.21
C ASP A 625 5.21 0.28 29.26
N VAL A 626 6.36 0.67 28.69
CA VAL A 626 6.97 1.99 28.93
C VAL A 626 6.27 3.11 28.14
N MET A 627 5.69 2.76 26.98
CA MET A 627 4.95 3.66 26.08
C MET A 627 3.62 3.01 25.68
N ALA A 628 2.78 2.81 26.68
CA ALA A 628 1.59 1.99 26.62
C ALA A 628 0.48 2.59 25.74
N GLY A 629 0.50 3.89 25.42
CA GLY A 629 -0.64 4.56 24.81
C GLY A 629 -1.91 4.31 25.63
N ILE A 630 -2.96 3.79 24.98
CA ILE A 630 -4.20 3.40 25.66
C ILE A 630 -4.19 1.96 26.23
N GLY A 631 -3.04 1.29 26.20
CA GLY A 631 -2.79 -0.04 26.75
C GLY A 631 -3.10 -1.24 25.84
N PRO A 632 -2.71 -1.27 24.55
CA PRO A 632 -2.95 -2.42 23.68
C PRO A 632 -2.13 -3.66 24.07
N PHE A 633 -0.98 -3.53 24.77
CA PHE A 633 -0.31 -4.65 25.41
C PHE A 633 -0.80 -4.84 26.86
N ALA A 634 -0.87 -3.75 27.62
CA ALA A 634 -1.16 -3.77 29.05
C ALA A 634 -2.53 -4.38 29.40
N VAL A 635 -3.59 -3.98 28.70
CA VAL A 635 -4.95 -4.43 29.01
C VAL A 635 -5.15 -5.92 28.67
N PRO A 636 -4.74 -6.41 27.49
CA PRO A 636 -4.78 -7.85 27.20
C PRO A 636 -3.88 -8.69 28.12
N ALA A 637 -2.68 -8.21 28.48
CA ALA A 637 -1.80 -8.89 29.42
C ALA A 637 -2.44 -9.00 30.82
N GLY A 638 -3.05 -7.91 31.32
CA GLY A 638 -3.81 -7.95 32.57
C GLY A 638 -4.96 -8.95 32.55
N LYS A 639 -5.61 -9.14 31.40
CA LYS A 639 -6.67 -10.16 31.22
C LYS A 639 -6.14 -11.60 31.27
N LYS A 640 -4.86 -11.81 30.96
CA LYS A 640 -4.14 -13.08 31.15
C LYS A 640 -3.68 -13.29 32.61
N GLY A 641 -3.87 -12.31 33.50
CA GLY A 641 -3.40 -12.38 34.89
C GLY A 641 -1.92 -12.04 35.05
N VAL A 642 -1.38 -11.22 34.14
CA VAL A 642 -0.02 -10.67 34.21
C VAL A 642 -0.08 -9.33 34.93
N PHE A 643 0.80 -9.06 35.89
CA PHE A 643 0.91 -7.74 36.50
C PHE A 643 1.57 -6.79 35.52
N VAL A 644 0.92 -5.66 35.22
CA VAL A 644 1.43 -4.68 34.27
C VAL A 644 1.52 -3.31 34.90
N TRP A 645 2.69 -2.70 34.81
CA TRP A 645 2.89 -1.29 35.07
C TRP A 645 2.97 -0.60 33.72
N ALA A 646 1.93 0.17 33.39
CA ALA A 646 1.71 0.71 32.05
C ALA A 646 1.84 2.23 32.08
N ASN A 647 2.87 2.75 31.41
CA ASN A 647 3.20 4.17 31.40
C ASN A 647 2.98 4.78 30.01
N ASP A 648 2.46 5.99 29.94
CA ASP A 648 2.51 6.80 28.72
C ASP A 648 2.64 8.28 29.06
N LYS A 649 3.44 9.03 28.30
CA LYS A 649 3.68 10.46 28.55
C LYS A 649 2.45 11.32 28.21
N ASN A 650 1.58 10.87 27.29
CA ASN A 650 0.40 11.63 26.88
C ASN A 650 -0.72 11.51 27.94
N PRO A 651 -1.18 12.62 28.55
CA PRO A 651 -2.27 12.59 29.54
C PRO A 651 -3.59 12.03 29.01
N GLU A 652 -3.90 12.21 27.72
CA GLU A 652 -5.11 11.65 27.11
C GLU A 652 -4.98 10.13 26.91
N SER A 653 -3.81 9.64 26.50
CA SER A 653 -3.51 8.20 26.46
C SER A 653 -3.72 7.57 27.82
N TYR A 654 -3.15 8.18 28.87
CA TYR A 654 -3.32 7.74 30.26
C TYR A 654 -4.79 7.71 30.68
N ARG A 655 -5.54 8.78 30.40
CA ARG A 655 -6.97 8.87 30.73
C ARG A 655 -7.78 7.76 30.04
N PHE A 656 -7.56 7.52 28.75
CA PHE A 656 -8.26 6.46 28.03
C PHE A 656 -7.79 5.05 28.43
N MET A 657 -6.52 4.88 28.81
CA MET A 657 -6.02 3.64 29.41
C MET A 657 -6.75 3.31 30.73
N GLN A 658 -6.99 4.28 31.60
CA GLN A 658 -7.79 4.08 32.82
C GLN A 658 -9.22 3.60 32.50
N VAL A 659 -9.85 4.19 31.48
CA VAL A 659 -11.17 3.76 30.98
C VAL A 659 -11.10 2.31 30.49
N ALA A 660 -10.08 1.96 29.70
CA ALA A 660 -9.89 0.61 29.19
C ALA A 660 -9.65 -0.41 30.31
N ILE A 661 -8.83 -0.09 31.32
CA ILE A 661 -8.58 -0.93 32.49
C ILE A 661 -9.88 -1.26 33.22
N LYS A 662 -10.69 -0.23 33.49
CA LYS A 662 -11.99 -0.38 34.16
C LYS A 662 -12.97 -1.21 33.33
N ARG A 663 -13.10 -0.89 32.04
CA ARG A 663 -14.03 -1.55 31.12
C ARG A 663 -13.73 -3.03 30.95
N ASN A 664 -12.45 -3.37 30.81
CA ASN A 664 -11.99 -4.74 30.61
C ASN A 664 -11.80 -5.52 31.92
N LYS A 665 -12.03 -4.88 33.08
CA LYS A 665 -11.98 -5.48 34.42
C LYS A 665 -10.60 -6.04 34.77
N VAL A 666 -9.55 -5.34 34.37
CA VAL A 666 -8.14 -5.74 34.59
C VAL A 666 -7.43 -4.89 35.65
N ALA A 667 -8.17 -4.04 36.37
CA ALA A 667 -7.64 -3.21 37.46
C ALA A 667 -6.83 -3.96 38.54
N PRO A 668 -7.14 -5.22 38.91
CA PRO A 668 -6.30 -5.97 39.85
C PRO A 668 -4.87 -6.23 39.36
N PHE A 669 -4.64 -6.16 38.05
CA PHE A 669 -3.39 -6.53 37.42
C PHE A 669 -2.68 -5.36 36.73
N VAL A 670 -3.42 -4.36 36.24
CA VAL A 670 -2.86 -3.25 35.45
C VAL A 670 -2.87 -1.95 36.25
N ARG A 671 -1.69 -1.38 36.45
CA ARG A 671 -1.47 -0.08 37.10
C ARG A 671 -1.01 0.95 36.05
N PRO A 672 -1.80 2.00 35.77
CA PRO A 672 -1.42 3.02 34.80
C PRO A 672 -0.58 4.15 35.43
N PHE A 673 0.35 4.71 34.68
CA PHE A 673 1.22 5.85 35.01
C PHE A 673 1.25 6.88 33.87
N CYS A 674 1.57 8.13 34.20
CA CYS A 674 1.65 9.24 33.25
C CYS A 674 2.95 10.03 33.46
N GLU A 675 4.06 9.44 33.04
CA GLU A 675 5.40 9.99 33.26
C GLU A 675 6.28 9.86 32.00
N ASP A 676 7.43 10.55 31.99
CA ASP A 676 8.47 10.31 30.99
C ASP A 676 9.02 8.87 31.09
N GLY A 677 9.20 8.22 29.94
CA GLY A 677 9.61 6.81 29.89
C GLY A 677 10.97 6.53 30.55
N ARG A 678 11.92 7.47 30.52
CA ARG A 678 13.24 7.30 31.18
C ARG A 678 13.08 7.31 32.69
N THR A 679 12.24 8.22 33.21
CA THR A 679 11.93 8.31 34.64
C THR A 679 11.23 7.05 35.11
N PHE A 680 10.23 6.59 34.34
CA PHE A 680 9.50 5.37 34.62
C PHE A 680 10.42 4.13 34.68
N ILE A 681 11.30 3.93 33.70
CA ILE A 681 12.23 2.78 33.68
C ILE A 681 13.08 2.74 34.95
N ARG A 682 13.67 3.88 35.35
CA ARG A 682 14.57 3.97 36.51
C ARG A 682 13.87 3.65 37.83
N ARG A 683 12.59 4.01 37.97
CA ARG A 683 11.83 3.83 39.21
C ARG A 683 11.10 2.50 39.29
N ALA A 684 10.68 1.94 38.15
CA ALA A 684 9.80 0.78 38.09
C ALA A 684 10.30 -0.40 38.93
N ALA A 685 11.59 -0.74 38.84
CA ALA A 685 12.17 -1.85 39.59
C ALA A 685 12.08 -1.64 41.12
N ALA A 686 12.46 -0.47 41.61
CA ALA A 686 12.40 -0.13 43.03
C ALA A 686 10.95 -0.08 43.56
N ASP A 687 10.05 0.53 42.79
CA ASP A 687 8.65 0.67 43.18
C ASP A 687 7.92 -0.69 43.18
N ILE A 688 8.26 -1.61 42.26
CA ILE A 688 7.75 -2.99 42.22
C ILE A 688 8.28 -3.80 43.41
N LEU A 689 9.58 -3.73 43.70
CA LEU A 689 10.17 -4.39 44.85
C LEU A 689 9.50 -3.94 46.15
N ALA A 690 9.32 -2.63 46.33
CA ALA A 690 8.65 -2.07 47.49
C ALA A 690 7.18 -2.53 47.58
N ALA A 691 6.47 -2.61 46.45
CA ALA A 691 5.10 -3.13 46.41
C ALA A 691 5.02 -4.63 46.77
N SER A 692 5.96 -5.43 46.27
CA SER A 692 6.09 -6.85 46.61
C SER A 692 6.37 -7.03 48.10
N GLN A 693 7.28 -6.25 48.69
CA GLN A 693 7.61 -6.29 50.12
C GLN A 693 6.43 -5.89 51.01
N ARG A 694 5.56 -4.99 50.53
CA ARG A 694 4.28 -4.66 51.20
C ARG A 694 3.22 -5.78 51.12
N GLY A 695 3.49 -6.87 50.39
CA GLY A 695 2.55 -7.97 50.21
C GLY A 695 1.39 -7.65 49.27
N GLU A 696 1.59 -6.74 48.31
CA GLU A 696 0.59 -6.44 47.29
C GLU A 696 0.27 -7.69 46.46
N HIS A 697 -1.01 -7.86 46.10
CA HIS A 697 -1.50 -9.04 45.41
C HIS A 697 -2.76 -8.73 44.61
N ALA A 698 -2.97 -9.46 43.50
CA ALA A 698 -4.23 -9.45 42.77
C ALA A 698 -5.23 -10.40 43.45
N VAL A 699 -6.49 -9.97 43.54
CA VAL A 699 -7.60 -10.80 44.04
C VAL A 699 -8.49 -11.19 42.85
N VAL A 700 -8.57 -12.49 42.57
CA VAL A 700 -9.37 -13.03 41.46
C VAL A 700 -10.45 -14.00 41.95
N PRO A 701 -11.65 -14.01 41.35
CA PRO A 701 -12.67 -14.99 41.70
C PRO A 701 -12.30 -16.39 41.19
N ILE A 702 -12.42 -17.41 42.04
CA ILE A 702 -12.20 -18.81 41.65
C ILE A 702 -13.36 -19.25 40.75
N LYS A 703 -13.04 -19.65 39.52
CA LYS A 703 -14.00 -20.30 38.63
C LYS A 703 -14.15 -21.76 39.07
N THR A 704 -15.15 -22.08 39.90
CA THR A 704 -15.53 -23.48 40.12
C THR A 704 -16.06 -24.08 38.81
N PRO A 705 -15.64 -25.31 38.44
CA PRO A 705 -16.27 -26.02 37.33
C PRO A 705 -17.76 -26.16 37.66
N LYS A 706 -18.64 -25.74 36.76
CA LYS A 706 -20.08 -25.98 36.93
C LYS A 706 -20.32 -27.49 36.91
N ASP A 707 -20.61 -28.06 38.06
CA ASP A 707 -21.12 -29.41 38.17
C ASP A 707 -22.36 -29.57 37.28
N LYS A 708 -22.38 -30.70 36.55
CA LYS A 708 -23.50 -31.14 35.74
C LYS A 708 -24.69 -31.45 36.64
N GLN A 709 -25.47 -30.45 37.03
CA GLN A 709 -26.80 -30.70 37.56
C GLN A 709 -27.66 -31.28 36.43
N GLN A 710 -28.01 -32.56 36.57
CA GLN A 710 -29.02 -33.24 35.77
C GLN A 710 -30.35 -32.48 35.83
N PRO A 711 -31.19 -32.55 34.78
CA PRO A 711 -32.52 -31.98 34.83
C PRO A 711 -33.35 -32.69 35.92
N PRO A 712 -34.27 -31.99 36.60
CA PRO A 712 -35.13 -32.61 37.59
C PRO A 712 -36.07 -33.60 36.89
N GLN A 713 -36.12 -34.83 37.40
CA GLN A 713 -37.20 -35.76 37.09
C GLN A 713 -38.45 -35.30 37.86
N ASP A 714 -39.55 -35.17 37.11
CA ASP A 714 -40.89 -35.12 37.66
C ASP A 714 -41.15 -36.43 38.41
N ASP A 715 -41.33 -36.35 39.72
CA ASP A 715 -42.10 -37.35 40.46
C ASP A 715 -43.02 -36.64 41.44
N THR A 716 -44.31 -36.88 41.22
CA THR A 716 -45.45 -36.49 42.04
C THR A 716 -45.42 -37.20 43.38
N SER A 717 -45.46 -36.46 44.50
CA SER A 717 -46.35 -36.75 45.64
C SER A 717 -46.12 -35.83 46.85
N GLU A 718 -47.22 -35.60 47.54
CA GLU A 718 -47.54 -34.83 48.74
C GLU A 718 -46.46 -34.72 49.85
N SER A 719 -46.30 -33.52 50.42
CA SER A 719 -46.72 -33.23 51.80
C SER A 719 -46.29 -31.83 52.28
N LYS A 720 -47.06 -31.32 53.24
CA LYS A 720 -47.15 -29.94 53.70
C LYS A 720 -45.98 -29.47 54.58
N SER A 721 -45.84 -28.14 54.61
CA SER A 721 -45.40 -27.29 55.73
C SER A 721 -43.89 -27.20 56.06
N ARG A 722 -43.29 -26.06 55.71
CA ARG A 722 -42.58 -25.14 56.64
C ARG A 722 -41.92 -24.01 55.84
N SER A 723 -42.16 -22.78 56.28
CA SER A 723 -41.53 -21.54 55.80
C SER A 723 -40.00 -21.61 55.84
N PRO A 724 -39.27 -21.24 54.76
CA PRO A 724 -37.82 -21.15 54.82
C PRO A 724 -37.38 -19.74 55.26
N SER A 725 -36.57 -19.70 56.31
CA SER A 725 -35.75 -18.56 56.71
C SER A 725 -34.74 -18.17 55.61
N PRO A 726 -34.28 -16.90 55.56
CA PRO A 726 -33.44 -16.41 54.47
C PRO A 726 -32.05 -17.05 54.52
N LYS A 727 -31.79 -18.02 53.63
CA LYS A 727 -30.46 -18.59 53.42
C LYS A 727 -29.52 -17.50 52.88
N ARG A 728 -28.51 -17.13 53.68
CA ARG A 728 -27.36 -16.30 53.27
C ARG A 728 -26.74 -16.89 51.99
N LYS A 729 -26.62 -16.07 50.93
CA LYS A 729 -25.89 -16.44 49.71
C LYS A 729 -24.43 -16.76 50.09
N PRO A 730 -23.84 -17.89 49.63
CA PRO A 730 -22.44 -18.21 49.89
C PRO A 730 -21.52 -17.13 49.28
N ARG A 731 -20.52 -16.67 50.03
CA ARG A 731 -19.51 -15.72 49.54
C ARG A 731 -18.68 -16.39 48.43
N PRO A 732 -18.42 -15.72 47.30
CA PRO A 732 -17.59 -16.26 46.23
C PRO A 732 -16.15 -16.48 46.75
N THR A 733 -15.62 -17.67 46.52
CA THR A 733 -14.23 -18.03 46.83
C THR A 733 -13.27 -17.23 45.94
N THR A 734 -12.30 -16.54 46.53
CA THR A 734 -11.31 -15.70 45.84
C THR A 734 -9.90 -16.26 46.02
N GLN A 735 -9.09 -16.24 44.96
CA GLN A 735 -7.66 -16.57 44.98
C GLN A 735 -6.84 -15.28 45.05
N ARG A 736 -5.79 -15.28 45.87
CA ARG A 736 -4.79 -14.20 45.93
C ARG A 736 -3.56 -14.62 45.11
N ILE A 737 -3.11 -13.76 44.23
CA ILE A 737 -1.90 -13.95 43.42
C ILE A 737 -0.90 -12.87 43.87
N PRO A 738 0.23 -13.22 44.50
CA PRO A 738 1.20 -12.23 44.98
C PRO A 738 1.90 -11.53 43.81
N LEU A 739 2.25 -10.25 44.00
CA LEU A 739 3.11 -9.51 43.08
C LEU A 739 4.57 -9.98 43.25
N PRO A 740 5.25 -10.44 42.19
CA PRO A 740 6.68 -10.76 42.25
C PRO A 740 7.58 -9.54 42.53
N PRO A 741 8.77 -9.74 43.12
CA PRO A 741 9.70 -8.65 43.44
C PRO A 741 10.51 -8.13 42.24
N THR A 742 10.47 -8.82 41.10
CA THR A 742 11.30 -8.53 39.92
C THR A 742 10.48 -8.43 38.65
N ILE A 743 10.98 -7.66 37.69
CA ILE A 743 10.37 -7.46 36.37
C ILE A 743 10.80 -8.59 35.43
N SER A 744 9.84 -9.20 34.76
CA SER A 744 10.08 -10.25 33.76
C SER A 744 10.33 -9.65 32.38
N HIS A 745 9.55 -8.63 31.99
CA HIS A 745 9.65 -8.02 30.66
C HIS A 745 9.50 -6.49 30.70
N PHE A 746 10.24 -5.82 29.81
CA PHE A 746 9.95 -4.47 29.38
C PHE A 746 9.55 -4.44 27.91
N VAL A 747 8.55 -3.62 27.58
CA VAL A 747 8.13 -3.38 26.20
C VAL A 747 8.18 -1.88 25.90
N MET A 748 8.76 -1.54 24.75
CA MET A 748 8.81 -0.18 24.23
C MET A 748 8.27 -0.15 22.80
N ASN A 749 7.07 0.39 22.61
CA ASN A 749 6.42 0.55 21.31
C ASN A 749 6.43 2.01 20.83
N LEU A 750 7.64 2.52 20.66
CA LEU A 750 7.91 3.85 20.11
C LEU A 750 9.00 3.75 19.02
N PRO A 751 8.70 3.18 17.83
CA PRO A 751 9.74 2.68 16.92
C PRO A 751 10.70 3.75 16.37
N ALA A 752 10.31 5.02 16.40
CA ALA A 752 11.17 6.11 15.98
C ALA A 752 12.32 6.39 16.97
N SER A 753 12.10 6.20 18.27
CA SER A 753 13.06 6.65 19.31
C SER A 753 13.27 5.67 20.46
N ALA A 754 12.59 4.52 20.50
CA ALA A 754 12.63 3.59 21.63
C ALA A 754 14.05 3.11 21.97
N ILE A 755 14.93 2.93 20.98
CA ILE A 755 16.34 2.56 21.21
C ILE A 755 17.03 3.60 22.08
N SER A 756 16.75 4.90 21.91
CA SER A 756 17.39 5.96 22.71
C SER A 756 17.07 5.89 24.22
N PHE A 757 16.03 5.15 24.63
CA PHE A 757 15.65 4.93 26.03
C PHE A 757 16.46 3.82 26.69
N LEU A 758 17.24 3.04 25.93
CA LEU A 758 18.01 1.91 26.45
C LEU A 758 19.06 2.32 27.50
N SER A 759 19.58 3.55 27.40
CA SER A 759 20.47 4.11 28.42
C SER A 759 19.84 4.21 29.82
N ALA A 760 18.51 4.27 29.92
CA ALA A 760 17.80 4.36 31.20
C ALA A 760 17.78 3.05 32.00
N TYR A 761 18.11 1.91 31.38
CA TYR A 761 18.19 0.61 32.05
C TYR A 761 19.50 0.40 32.83
N ARG A 762 20.49 1.27 32.61
CA ARG A 762 21.77 1.19 33.31
C ARG A 762 21.58 1.49 34.80
N GLY A 763 21.97 0.55 35.65
CA GLY A 763 21.81 0.62 37.11
C GLY A 763 20.38 0.44 37.61
N VAL A 764 19.46 -0.09 36.80
CA VAL A 764 18.05 -0.28 37.19
C VAL A 764 17.86 -1.24 38.38
N TYR A 765 18.83 -2.13 38.62
CA TYR A 765 18.89 -3.02 39.78
C TYR A 765 20.16 -2.82 40.62
N HIS A 766 20.80 -1.66 40.53
CA HIS A 766 21.98 -1.36 41.34
C HIS A 766 21.70 -1.61 42.83
N ALA A 767 22.63 -2.30 43.53
CA ALA A 767 22.52 -2.71 44.93
C ALA A 767 21.41 -3.75 45.24
N HIS A 768 20.82 -4.37 44.23
CA HIS A 768 19.78 -5.39 44.35
C HIS A 768 20.15 -6.71 43.67
N GLU A 769 21.45 -7.00 43.55
CA GLU A 769 22.02 -8.19 42.92
C GLU A 769 21.51 -9.48 43.60
N SER A 770 21.27 -9.42 44.92
CA SER A 770 20.78 -10.53 45.74
C SER A 770 19.43 -11.09 45.29
N LEU A 771 18.61 -10.29 44.60
CA LEU A 771 17.33 -10.73 44.02
C LEU A 771 17.53 -11.77 42.90
N PHE A 772 18.71 -11.80 42.29
CA PHE A 772 19.03 -12.62 41.13
C PHE A 772 20.03 -13.76 41.45
N THR A 773 20.48 -13.89 42.70
CA THR A 773 21.50 -14.87 43.13
C THR A 773 20.99 -15.92 44.15
N SER A 774 19.71 -15.89 44.54
CA SER A 774 19.11 -16.75 45.58
C SER A 774 18.99 -18.26 45.19
N HIS A 775 19.11 -19.12 46.21
CA HIS A 775 18.98 -20.59 46.15
C HIS A 775 17.54 -21.12 45.97
N GLU A 776 16.50 -20.29 46.06
CA GLU A 776 15.08 -20.70 45.87
C GLU A 776 14.66 -20.72 44.38
N GLY A 777 15.61 -20.49 43.47
CA GLY A 777 15.46 -20.50 42.01
C GLY A 777 15.82 -19.14 41.41
N PRO A 778 16.63 -19.06 40.32
CA PRO A 778 17.12 -17.77 39.85
C PRO A 778 15.99 -16.97 39.18
N HIS A 779 15.60 -15.84 39.78
CA HIS A 779 14.96 -14.78 39.01
C HIS A 779 15.92 -14.39 37.89
N LYS A 780 15.47 -14.43 36.63
CA LYS A 780 16.27 -13.96 35.50
C LYS A 780 16.16 -12.44 35.41
N LEU A 781 17.22 -11.77 34.95
CA LEU A 781 17.14 -10.36 34.58
C LEU A 781 16.04 -10.15 33.51
N PRO A 782 15.45 -8.96 33.37
CA PRO A 782 14.33 -8.77 32.45
C PRO A 782 14.68 -9.00 30.97
N LEU A 783 13.71 -9.47 30.18
CA LEU A 783 13.76 -9.35 28.72
C LEU A 783 13.32 -7.94 28.30
N ILE A 784 14.05 -7.33 27.38
CA ILE A 784 13.72 -6.04 26.79
C ILE A 784 13.24 -6.27 25.36
N HIS A 785 12.03 -5.81 25.05
CA HIS A 785 11.45 -5.82 23.71
C HIS A 785 11.37 -4.38 23.19
N VAL A 786 12.26 -4.02 22.27
CA VAL A 786 12.37 -2.68 21.69
C VAL A 786 11.91 -2.70 20.23
N HIS A 787 10.83 -1.98 19.94
CA HIS A 787 10.41 -1.77 18.57
C HIS A 787 11.25 -0.66 17.94
N CYS A 788 11.62 -0.81 16.67
CA CYS A 788 12.41 0.17 15.95
C CYS A 788 12.12 0.16 14.45
N PHE A 789 12.50 1.22 13.76
CA PHE A 789 12.52 1.24 12.29
C PHE A 789 13.93 0.99 11.76
N ALA A 790 14.00 0.32 10.61
CA ALA A 790 15.20 0.18 9.81
C ALA A 790 14.85 0.27 8.31
N VAL A 791 15.88 0.48 7.48
CA VAL A 791 15.73 0.54 6.02
C VAL A 791 15.23 -0.80 5.49
N LYS A 792 14.31 -0.77 4.54
CA LYS A 792 13.82 -1.98 3.88
C LYS A 792 14.87 -2.45 2.87
N PRO A 793 15.28 -3.74 2.88
CA PRO A 793 16.11 -4.30 1.82
C PRO A 793 15.37 -4.15 0.48
N SER A 794 15.93 -3.39 -0.44
CA SER A 794 15.37 -3.17 -1.77
C SER A 794 15.38 -4.50 -2.54
N ALA A 795 14.40 -4.72 -3.42
CA ALA A 795 14.25 -5.95 -4.20
C ALA A 795 15.27 -6.11 -5.35
N VAL A 796 16.51 -5.67 -5.14
CA VAL A 796 17.67 -5.89 -6.01
C VAL A 796 18.93 -5.92 -5.13
N GLY A 797 19.46 -7.11 -4.83
CA GLY A 797 20.87 -7.30 -4.44
C GLY A 797 21.29 -7.18 -2.96
N ASP A 798 20.50 -6.59 -2.06
CA ASP A 798 20.99 -6.29 -0.71
C ASP A 798 20.79 -7.40 0.34
N ASP A 799 21.85 -7.63 1.12
CA ASP A 799 21.93 -8.60 2.21
C ASP A 799 20.90 -8.32 3.31
N GLU A 800 20.05 -9.30 3.65
CA GLU A 800 19.09 -9.23 4.75
C GLU A 800 19.75 -8.98 6.12
N SER A 801 21.08 -9.07 6.21
CA SER A 801 21.85 -8.72 7.41
C SER A 801 21.89 -7.21 7.69
N ILE A 802 21.76 -6.34 6.68
CA ILE A 802 21.96 -4.88 6.83
C ILE A 802 21.03 -4.25 7.88
N PRO A 803 19.69 -4.45 7.83
CA PRO A 803 18.80 -3.87 8.82
C PRO A 803 19.07 -4.40 10.23
N ARG A 804 19.49 -5.67 10.34
CA ARG A 804 19.82 -6.30 11.63
C ARG A 804 21.08 -5.70 12.22
N GLN A 805 22.11 -5.46 11.40
CA GLN A 805 23.36 -4.87 11.85
C GLN A 805 23.19 -3.41 12.27
N ASP A 806 22.40 -2.62 11.53
CA ASP A 806 22.03 -1.25 11.93
C ASP A 806 21.32 -1.22 13.31
N ILE A 807 20.35 -2.12 13.52
CA ILE A 807 19.65 -2.22 14.80
C ILE A 807 20.63 -2.56 15.94
N LEU A 808 21.56 -3.49 15.72
CA LEU A 808 22.57 -3.86 16.71
C LEU A 808 23.48 -2.68 17.06
N ASN A 809 23.97 -1.95 16.06
CA ASN A 809 24.86 -0.81 16.26
C ASN A 809 24.20 0.27 17.14
N ARG A 810 22.93 0.62 16.86
CA ARG A 810 22.18 1.61 17.65
C ARG A 810 21.86 1.12 19.07
N ILE A 811 21.56 -0.18 19.24
CA ILE A 811 21.38 -0.78 20.57
C ILE A 811 22.67 -0.71 21.37
N GLN A 812 23.80 -1.09 20.77
CA GLN A 812 25.12 -1.06 21.39
C GLN A 812 25.47 0.34 21.89
N GLU A 813 25.27 1.34 21.03
CA GLU A 813 25.55 2.74 21.32
C GLU A 813 24.70 3.26 22.48
N SER A 814 23.38 3.02 22.45
CA SER A 814 22.49 3.53 23.49
C SER A 814 22.64 2.80 24.83
N LEU A 815 22.82 1.48 24.80
CA LEU A 815 23.02 0.66 26.01
C LEU A 815 24.42 0.86 26.60
N ARG A 816 25.39 1.32 25.79
CA ARG A 816 26.83 1.38 26.11
C ARG A 816 27.36 0.03 26.57
N TYR A 817 27.00 -1.01 25.82
CA TYR A 817 27.39 -2.39 26.08
C TYR A 817 27.45 -3.16 24.76
N PRO A 818 28.49 -4.00 24.53
CA PRO A 818 28.62 -4.75 23.30
C PRO A 818 27.47 -5.74 23.11
N VAL A 819 26.84 -5.72 21.95
CA VAL A 819 25.76 -6.67 21.59
C VAL A 819 26.05 -7.35 20.26
N TYR A 820 25.46 -8.52 20.07
CA TYR A 820 25.64 -9.32 18.86
C TYR A 820 24.35 -10.06 18.49
N LEU A 821 24.22 -10.47 17.22
CA LEU A 821 23.06 -11.20 16.75
C LEU A 821 23.06 -12.62 17.33
N ALA A 822 21.94 -13.05 17.89
CA ALA A 822 21.78 -14.41 18.38
C ALA A 822 21.63 -15.39 17.21
N GLU A 823 22.40 -16.49 17.24
CA GLU A 823 22.25 -17.59 16.30
C GLU A 823 21.27 -18.64 16.84
N ALA A 824 20.23 -18.94 16.07
CA ALA A 824 19.28 -20.00 16.39
C ALA A 824 19.25 -21.06 15.29
N ASN A 825 19.08 -22.33 15.67
CA ASN A 825 18.86 -23.40 14.70
C ASN A 825 17.53 -23.20 13.93
N GLU A 826 17.36 -23.86 12.78
CA GLU A 826 16.20 -23.63 11.90
C GLU A 826 14.84 -23.79 12.58
N ASP A 827 14.71 -24.74 13.52
CA ASP A 827 13.47 -25.01 14.25
C ASP A 827 13.17 -23.93 15.28
N ALA A 828 14.18 -23.46 16.01
CA ALA A 828 14.06 -22.35 16.94
C ALA A 828 13.81 -21.02 16.20
N ASN A 829 14.45 -20.81 15.05
CA ASN A 829 14.27 -19.62 14.19
C ASN A 829 12.81 -19.40 13.77
N LYS A 830 12.03 -20.47 13.64
CA LYS A 830 10.62 -20.40 13.27
C LYS A 830 9.68 -20.11 14.44
N LYS A 831 10.15 -20.23 15.69
CA LYS A 831 9.28 -20.23 16.89
C LYS A 831 9.66 -19.25 17.98
N TRP A 832 10.93 -18.83 18.10
CA TRP A 832 11.37 -17.96 19.20
C TRP A 832 10.58 -16.65 19.28
N ALA A 833 10.10 -16.15 18.14
CA ALA A 833 9.33 -14.90 18.09
C ALA A 833 7.94 -15.03 18.73
N GLU A 834 7.40 -16.25 18.86
CA GLU A 834 6.06 -16.54 19.38
C GLU A 834 6.07 -17.30 20.72
N ASP A 835 7.21 -17.89 21.10
CA ASP A 835 7.36 -18.72 22.29
C ASP A 835 8.54 -18.24 23.14
N VAL A 836 8.22 -17.71 24.32
CA VAL A 836 9.22 -17.18 25.27
C VAL A 836 10.19 -18.26 25.73
N GLU A 837 9.77 -19.53 25.87
CA GLU A 837 10.68 -20.59 26.33
C GLU A 837 11.72 -20.94 25.27
N VAL A 838 11.33 -20.85 23.99
CA VAL A 838 12.26 -21.00 22.87
C VAL A 838 13.20 -19.80 22.79
N MET A 839 12.68 -18.57 22.95
CA MET A 839 13.49 -17.36 23.00
C MET A 839 14.56 -17.43 24.11
N GLU A 840 14.16 -17.79 25.32
CA GLU A 840 15.08 -17.91 26.45
C GLU A 840 16.13 -19.00 26.20
N LYS A 841 15.75 -20.16 25.66
CA LYS A 841 16.71 -21.22 25.32
C LYS A 841 17.75 -20.78 24.30
N VAL A 842 17.36 -19.97 23.31
CA VAL A 842 18.29 -19.41 22.33
C VAL A 842 19.26 -18.44 23.00
N LEU A 843 18.75 -17.48 23.79
CA LEU A 843 19.59 -16.48 24.45
C LEU A 843 20.52 -17.10 25.50
N ASP A 844 20.01 -18.01 26.32
CA ASP A 844 20.79 -18.71 27.35
C ASP A 844 21.82 -19.66 26.69
N GLY A 845 21.46 -20.29 25.57
CA GLY A 845 22.36 -21.13 24.77
C GLY A 845 23.50 -20.34 24.14
N GLU A 846 23.23 -19.15 23.60
CA GLU A 846 24.25 -18.25 23.07
C GLU A 846 25.23 -17.77 24.14
N LYS A 847 24.73 -17.46 25.34
CA LYS A 847 25.56 -17.13 26.50
C LYS A 847 26.46 -18.31 26.89
N ALA A 848 25.91 -19.52 26.93
CA ALA A 848 26.67 -20.72 27.26
C ALA A 848 27.75 -21.05 26.20
N ARG A 849 27.46 -20.78 24.91
CA ARG A 849 28.37 -21.05 23.79
C ARG A 849 29.52 -20.04 23.71
N THR A 850 29.22 -18.76 23.84
CA THR A 850 30.19 -17.68 23.63
C THR A 850 30.88 -17.22 24.92
N GLY A 851 30.31 -17.55 26.07
CA GLY A 851 30.71 -17.04 27.38
C GLY A 851 30.39 -15.55 27.59
N LYS A 852 29.67 -14.91 26.66
CA LYS A 852 29.36 -13.47 26.67
C LYS A 852 27.86 -13.25 26.78
N GLU A 853 27.45 -12.16 27.45
CA GLU A 853 26.09 -11.66 27.40
C GLU A 853 25.93 -10.68 26.21
N GLY A 854 24.69 -10.26 25.90
CA GLY A 854 24.43 -9.30 24.83
C GLY A 854 23.92 -9.90 23.52
N ALA A 855 23.47 -11.15 23.51
CA ALA A 855 22.78 -11.75 22.37
C ALA A 855 21.41 -11.07 22.12
N VAL A 856 21.15 -10.68 20.86
CA VAL A 856 19.92 -9.98 20.44
C VAL A 856 19.21 -10.75 19.33
N LEU A 857 17.91 -10.92 19.47
CA LEU A 857 17.03 -11.51 18.46
C LEU A 857 16.22 -10.42 17.76
N VAL A 858 16.25 -10.36 16.43
CA VAL A 858 15.57 -9.31 15.64
C VAL A 858 14.42 -9.91 14.83
N HIS A 859 13.20 -9.51 15.17
CA HIS A 859 11.97 -9.94 14.50
C HIS A 859 11.49 -8.87 13.52
N TYR A 860 11.22 -9.24 12.28
CA TYR A 860 10.52 -8.38 11.33
C TYR A 860 9.04 -8.32 11.67
N VAL A 861 8.50 -7.11 11.87
CA VAL A 861 7.09 -6.90 12.23
C VAL A 861 6.26 -6.64 10.96
N ARG A 862 6.63 -5.62 10.17
CA ARG A 862 5.89 -5.20 8.97
C ARG A 862 6.63 -4.12 8.17
N ASP A 863 6.20 -3.92 6.94
CA ASP A 863 6.52 -2.71 6.17
C ASP A 863 5.66 -1.53 6.63
N VAL A 864 6.27 -0.35 6.71
CA VAL A 864 5.61 0.90 7.12
C VAL A 864 5.67 1.99 6.05
N ALA A 865 6.70 1.99 5.20
CA ALA A 865 6.82 2.84 4.02
C ALA A 865 7.63 2.10 2.93
N PRO A 866 7.66 2.57 1.66
CA PRO A 866 8.37 1.90 0.57
C PRO A 866 9.82 1.51 0.88
N ALA A 867 10.56 2.36 1.61
CA ALA A 867 11.95 2.14 1.99
C ALA A 867 12.15 1.84 3.50
N LYS A 868 11.07 1.58 4.25
CA LYS A 868 11.12 1.52 5.73
C LYS A 868 10.29 0.37 6.28
N SER A 869 10.92 -0.43 7.13
CA SER A 869 10.30 -1.57 7.80
C SER A 869 10.42 -1.42 9.33
N MET A 870 9.47 -2.01 10.03
CA MET A 870 9.39 -2.06 11.49
C MET A 870 9.88 -3.42 11.98
N TYR A 871 10.72 -3.39 13.01
CA TYR A 871 11.31 -4.54 13.67
C TYR A 871 11.07 -4.49 15.17
N CYS A 872 11.16 -5.64 15.83
CA CYS A 872 11.22 -5.78 17.29
C CYS A 872 12.51 -6.52 17.64
N ALA A 873 13.44 -5.85 18.30
CA ALA A 873 14.62 -6.48 18.88
C ALA A 873 14.32 -6.94 20.32
N SER A 874 14.68 -8.17 20.64
CA SER A 874 14.45 -8.78 21.94
C SER A 874 15.76 -9.33 22.50
N PHE A 875 16.11 -8.95 23.72
CA PHE A 875 17.34 -9.40 24.38
C PHE A 875 17.20 -9.42 25.91
N ARG A 876 18.05 -10.22 26.56
CA ARG A 876 18.17 -10.22 28.03
C ARG A 876 18.99 -9.01 28.46
N LEU A 877 18.52 -8.23 29.42
CA LEU A 877 19.31 -7.13 29.99
C LEU A 877 20.62 -7.70 30.58
N PRO A 878 21.81 -7.25 30.12
CA PRO A 878 23.08 -7.74 30.65
C PRO A 878 23.26 -7.35 32.12
N ALA A 879 23.86 -8.23 32.92
CA ALA A 879 24.09 -8.03 34.34
C ALA A 879 24.97 -6.79 34.60
N GLU A 880 26.03 -6.61 33.81
CA GLU A 880 26.91 -5.44 33.91
C GLU A 880 26.16 -4.12 33.68
N VAL A 881 25.11 -4.12 32.86
CA VAL A 881 24.28 -2.94 32.64
C VAL A 881 23.27 -2.78 33.78
N ALA A 882 22.60 -3.85 34.17
CA ALA A 882 21.56 -3.83 35.20
C ALA A 882 22.08 -3.35 36.56
N PHE A 883 23.31 -3.75 36.93
CA PHE A 883 23.92 -3.50 38.24
C PHE A 883 24.95 -2.37 38.24
N ALA A 884 25.23 -1.76 37.08
CA ALA A 884 26.15 -0.64 36.97
C ALA A 884 25.83 0.47 37.98
N GLU A 885 26.87 1.14 38.50
CA GLU A 885 26.67 2.35 39.29
C GLU A 885 25.89 3.39 38.47
N PRO A 886 24.93 4.10 39.06
CA PRO A 886 24.24 5.21 38.42
C PRO A 886 25.26 6.34 38.22
N GLY A 887 26.00 6.34 37.11
CA GLY A 887 26.86 7.46 36.76
C GLY A 887 26.03 8.72 36.54
N GLU A 888 26.56 9.89 36.92
CA GLU A 888 26.07 11.19 36.48
C GLU A 888 26.15 11.28 34.94
N LEU A 889 25.17 10.70 34.27
CA LEU A 889 24.94 10.95 32.87
C LEU A 889 24.39 12.36 32.78
N LYS A 890 25.28 13.35 32.59
CA LYS A 890 24.90 14.68 32.11
C LYS A 890 23.90 14.48 30.99
N GLU A 891 22.70 15.03 31.17
CA GLU A 891 21.68 15.04 30.14
C GLU A 891 22.31 15.52 28.85
N VAL A 892 22.49 14.62 27.89
CA VAL A 892 22.69 15.04 26.51
C VAL A 892 21.35 15.68 26.15
N ARG A 893 21.34 17.02 26.09
CA ARG A 893 20.27 17.74 25.41
C ARG A 893 20.13 17.08 24.04
N VAL A 894 19.02 16.40 23.85
CA VAL A 894 18.55 16.08 22.53
C VAL A 894 18.07 17.43 22.02
N ASP A 895 18.97 18.16 21.36
CA ASP A 895 18.50 19.12 20.38
C ASP A 895 17.59 18.33 19.43
N GLY A 896 16.43 18.93 19.10
CA GLY A 896 15.46 18.33 18.18
C GLY A 896 16.15 17.87 16.90
N PRO A 897 15.46 17.11 16.02
CA PRO A 897 16.07 16.68 14.76
C PRO A 897 16.69 17.90 14.11
N GLY A 898 18.03 17.93 14.10
CA GLY A 898 18.76 18.87 13.28
C GLY A 898 18.26 18.63 11.88
N ASP A 899 17.83 19.69 11.25
CA ASP A 899 17.75 19.75 9.81
C ASP A 899 19.09 19.21 9.29
N ASP A 900 19.08 17.99 8.75
CA ASP A 900 20.09 17.56 7.80
C ASP A 900 19.86 18.44 6.55
N GLU A 901 20.37 19.67 6.64
CA GLU A 901 20.80 20.46 5.50
C GLU A 901 21.95 19.69 4.80
N GLU A 902 21.86 19.67 3.47
CA GLU A 902 22.93 19.39 2.48
C GLU A 902 23.35 17.91 2.29
N ASP A 903 22.68 17.21 1.37
CA ASP A 903 23.12 16.99 -0.03
C ASP A 903 22.31 15.87 -0.72
#